data_AF-H9GBY2-F1
#
_entry.id   AF-H9GBY2-F1
#
_cell.length_a   1.000
_cell.length_b   1.000
_cell.length_c   1.000
_cell.angle_alpha   90.00
_cell.angle_beta   90.00
_cell.angle_gamma   90.00
#
_symmetry.space_group_name_H-M   'P 1'
#
loop_
_entity.id
_entity.type
_entity.pdbx_description
1 polymer ?
#
loop_
_entity_poly.entity_id
_entity_poly.type
_entity_poly.pdbx_seq_one_letter_code
_entity_poly.pdbx_strand_id
1 'polypeptide(L)'
;MQASPEPAAVAERAAACSPSPMRGEAGGEPGLEEALEQYHQSLRDRASKSLSQLKHALEEKDMAMGESTAVFHQLFDNAGYEESEDRAWQELQYSHAVNQLKALLRQQQEKESEMSPSASRRMSPTRTAKAADQCLPALGDLVPIINDQSQYINHLEAEVKFCKEEMSELKSRIRVVVVENEKLHDNLKMLTMERTLREQTFLDTTAASQNAHGISSAHIGETCISSQKNEQAAVDVLETDKWQLELDKLKCLHQERTEALEAQVLSLRKQLAESQKNSEELTGRLRHQDMLVAASSSNRVGGLCLKCAQHEAVLSQTHSNVHVQTIERLTKEKDELIAALSSLRINLSEMQRRECSAYEQVKQAIHMTEEANLERTKALVQCEQLKNEMERQRNRLERELAIQLDKRAQEREAVREEMKKEKENLSSMVLSLSQNVAGLEVQIDRVTREKISLASQLEDAQNQNASHDIEINKVCGEIRYQLNQTKMKKDEVEKDHRDYRTKTMRELEIKDQEIVKLKAELNQNKQRLEQTQQDITGAKDECLKLTELLGKTEHQLHLTRLEKENIQHSFNKEAKTRALQAQQREQELTQKMQQMEAQHDKTVNELDVLLRSQNELLSKLKDECCTLAKKLEYVTEKNRSEVGQLSQENEYVHGRLEKMQKRNDELEIQCIQHGKMHEKMKLSTTVQRKSLEDWQFEADVYLFLRHQWLLQQLDKHCQTTAQQLVELLNKQNNLYKERQALKEEVDFLRTQLPHESQLVC
;
A
#
# COMPACT_ATOMS: atom_id res chain seq x y z
N MET A 1 52.02 64.82 23.39
CA MET A 1 52.41 66.20 23.00
C MET A 1 53.45 66.11 21.89
N GLN A 2 53.58 67.14 21.06
CA GLN A 2 54.68 67.45 20.11
C GLN A 2 55.35 66.25 19.38
N ALA A 3 55.09 66.02 18.09
CA ALA A 3 55.32 66.84 16.88
C ALA A 3 56.74 66.72 16.30
N SER A 4 56.78 66.50 14.99
CA SER A 4 57.94 66.52 14.09
C SER A 4 58.60 67.92 14.03
N PRO A 5 59.79 68.09 13.43
CA PRO A 5 59.87 68.10 11.96
C PRO A 5 61.14 67.50 11.32
N GLU A 6 61.03 67.34 10.00
CA GLU A 6 62.10 67.22 9.00
C GLU A 6 62.92 68.55 8.90
N PRO A 7 64.09 68.57 8.22
CA PRO A 7 64.09 69.14 6.86
C PRO A 7 65.11 68.52 5.87
N ALA A 8 64.98 68.86 4.58
CA ALA A 8 65.78 68.33 3.47
C ALA A 8 66.70 69.39 2.80
N ALA A 9 67.81 68.94 2.16
CA ALA A 9 68.61 69.61 1.11
C ALA A 9 69.91 68.81 0.79
N VAL A 10 70.62 68.95 -0.35
CA VAL A 10 70.24 69.05 -1.78
C VAL A 10 71.50 68.86 -2.67
N ALA A 11 71.35 68.24 -3.85
CA ALA A 11 72.22 68.23 -5.05
C ALA A 11 73.76 67.94 -4.98
N GLU A 12 74.21 66.99 -5.81
CA GLU A 12 75.27 67.23 -6.83
C GLU A 12 75.19 66.15 -7.95
N ARG A 13 75.85 66.37 -9.10
CA ARG A 13 75.25 66.06 -10.41
C ARG A 13 76.24 65.78 -11.56
N ALA A 14 76.49 64.52 -11.90
CA ALA A 14 77.09 64.12 -13.19
C ALA A 14 76.48 62.78 -13.69
N ALA A 15 76.09 62.49 -14.94
CA ALA A 15 76.14 63.10 -16.28
C ALA A 15 77.00 62.31 -17.30
N ALA A 16 76.52 62.27 -18.56
CA ALA A 16 77.03 61.50 -19.72
C ALA A 16 76.83 59.97 -19.67
N CYS A 17 76.56 59.26 -20.77
CA CYS A 17 76.06 59.66 -22.10
C CYS A 17 75.38 58.46 -22.80
N SER A 18 74.39 58.72 -23.67
CA SER A 18 73.91 57.74 -24.67
C SER A 18 74.82 57.74 -25.91
N PRO A 19 74.68 56.76 -26.83
CA PRO A 19 73.91 57.08 -28.03
C PRO A 19 73.03 55.95 -28.62
N SER A 20 72.13 56.37 -29.50
CA SER A 20 71.39 55.62 -30.52
C SER A 20 71.25 56.59 -31.73
N PRO A 21 70.55 56.32 -32.85
CA PRO A 21 69.71 55.17 -33.22
C PRO A 21 69.89 54.74 -34.72
N MET A 22 68.81 54.27 -35.35
CA MET A 22 68.54 54.06 -36.80
C MET A 22 68.86 52.68 -37.40
N ARG A 23 68.09 52.15 -38.38
CA ARG A 23 66.64 52.25 -38.69
C ARG A 23 66.32 51.17 -39.75
N GLY A 24 65.21 50.45 -39.65
CA GLY A 24 64.76 49.51 -40.68
C GLY A 24 63.38 48.97 -40.39
N GLU A 25 62.44 49.07 -41.34
CA GLU A 25 61.02 48.76 -41.16
C GLU A 25 60.60 47.57 -42.05
N ALA A 26 59.97 46.57 -41.44
CA ALA A 26 59.07 45.61 -42.10
C ALA A 26 58.11 45.05 -41.04
N GLY A 27 56.83 44.86 -41.39
CA GLY A 27 55.79 44.45 -40.44
C GLY A 27 55.62 42.94 -40.30
N GLY A 28 55.43 42.49 -39.06
CA GLY A 28 55.02 41.14 -38.65
C GLY A 28 54.49 41.22 -37.21
N GLU A 29 53.62 40.29 -36.78
CA GLU A 29 52.93 40.37 -35.49
C GLU A 29 53.86 39.96 -34.32
N PRO A 30 54.29 40.88 -33.43
CA PRO A 30 55.32 40.57 -32.43
C PRO A 30 54.79 39.73 -31.26
N GLY A 31 53.47 39.62 -31.09
CA GLY A 31 52.85 39.01 -29.91
C GLY A 31 52.98 37.49 -29.81
N LEU A 32 53.23 36.78 -30.91
CA LEU A 32 53.40 35.32 -30.90
C LEU A 32 54.87 34.89 -30.85
N GLU A 33 55.77 35.59 -31.55
CA GLU A 33 57.18 35.20 -31.60
C GLU A 33 57.90 35.55 -30.29
N GLU A 34 57.65 36.74 -29.71
CA GLU A 34 58.19 37.10 -28.39
C GLU A 34 57.60 36.23 -27.26
N ALA A 35 56.33 35.80 -27.39
CA ALA A 35 55.71 34.85 -26.47
C ALA A 35 56.25 33.42 -26.64
N LEU A 36 56.58 33.00 -27.87
CA LEU A 36 57.25 31.72 -28.14
C LEU A 36 58.70 31.73 -27.65
N GLU A 37 59.44 32.84 -27.79
CA GLU A 37 60.76 32.97 -27.18
C GLU A 37 60.67 32.93 -25.66
N GLN A 38 59.72 33.63 -25.03
CA GLN A 38 59.48 33.54 -23.59
C GLN A 38 59.02 32.14 -23.16
N TYR A 39 58.23 31.42 -23.96
CA TYR A 39 57.82 30.04 -23.70
C TYR A 39 58.98 29.05 -23.84
N HIS A 40 59.81 29.20 -24.88
CA HIS A 40 61.02 28.41 -25.11
C HIS A 40 62.09 28.71 -24.06
N GLN A 41 62.19 29.95 -23.59
CA GLN A 41 63.07 30.31 -22.48
C GLN A 41 62.52 29.80 -21.15
N SER A 42 61.22 29.85 -20.91
CA SER A 42 60.56 29.21 -19.77
C SER A 42 60.72 27.69 -19.79
N LEU A 43 60.68 27.06 -20.97
CA LEU A 43 60.98 25.64 -21.16
C LEU A 43 62.45 25.33 -20.91
N ARG A 44 63.39 26.14 -21.42
CA ARG A 44 64.83 25.99 -21.15
C ARG A 44 65.14 26.19 -19.67
N ASP A 45 64.61 27.22 -19.02
CA ASP A 45 64.78 27.47 -17.58
C ASP A 45 64.13 26.38 -16.73
N ARG A 46 62.98 25.84 -17.13
CA ARG A 46 62.31 24.72 -16.45
C ARG A 46 63.07 23.41 -16.65
N ALA A 47 63.59 23.16 -17.85
CA ALA A 47 64.41 22.00 -18.16
C ALA A 47 65.78 22.07 -17.47
N SER A 48 66.44 23.23 -17.47
CA SER A 48 67.66 23.48 -16.71
C SER A 48 67.42 23.36 -15.20
N LYS A 49 66.29 23.85 -14.67
CA LYS A 49 65.93 23.62 -13.25
C LYS A 49 65.65 22.14 -12.97
N SER A 50 64.91 21.42 -13.81
CA SER A 50 64.67 20.00 -13.60
C SER A 50 65.93 19.16 -13.77
N LEU A 51 66.84 19.54 -14.66
CA LEU A 51 68.13 18.86 -14.89
C LEU A 51 69.13 19.22 -13.77
N SER A 52 69.12 20.44 -13.23
CA SER A 52 69.83 20.78 -11.99
C SER A 52 69.27 20.04 -10.79
N GLN A 53 67.94 19.85 -10.69
CA GLN A 53 67.30 19.04 -9.65
C GLN A 53 67.63 17.54 -9.81
N LEU A 54 67.64 17.02 -11.04
CA LEU A 54 68.09 15.65 -11.34
C LEU A 54 69.57 15.47 -11.03
N LYS A 55 70.40 16.48 -11.34
CA LYS A 55 71.83 16.48 -11.01
C LYS A 55 72.04 16.51 -9.49
N HIS A 56 71.30 17.33 -8.76
CA HIS A 56 71.33 17.31 -7.28
C HIS A 56 70.86 15.96 -6.72
N ALA A 57 69.78 15.38 -7.24
CA ALA A 57 69.25 14.08 -6.80
C ALA A 57 70.09 12.87 -7.24
N LEU A 58 70.99 13.05 -8.22
CA LEU A 58 72.02 12.07 -8.59
C LEU A 58 73.28 12.27 -7.76
N GLU A 59 73.71 13.50 -7.51
CA GLU A 59 74.84 13.82 -6.61
C GLU A 59 74.52 13.42 -5.15
N GLU A 60 73.28 13.57 -4.68
CA GLU A 60 72.79 12.99 -3.41
C GLU A 60 72.80 11.45 -3.41
N LYS A 61 72.74 10.80 -4.58
CA LYS A 61 72.78 9.34 -4.72
C LYS A 61 74.20 8.80 -4.81
N ASP A 62 75.09 9.51 -5.50
CA ASP A 62 76.51 9.19 -5.57
C ASP A 62 77.20 9.46 -4.22
N MET A 63 76.80 10.52 -3.49
CA MET A 63 77.26 10.76 -2.11
C MET A 63 76.76 9.69 -1.11
N ALA A 64 75.71 8.93 -1.44
CA ALA A 64 75.26 7.77 -0.66
C ALA A 64 76.03 6.47 -0.98
N MET A 65 76.79 6.43 -2.08
CA MET A 65 77.68 5.33 -2.47
C MET A 65 79.17 5.66 -2.31
N GLY A 66 79.50 6.94 -2.08
CA GLY A 66 80.83 7.52 -2.25
C GLY A 66 81.82 7.35 -1.11
N GLU A 67 81.48 6.69 0.01
CA GLU A 67 82.44 6.52 1.12
C GLU A 67 82.24 5.27 2.00
N SER A 68 82.03 4.09 1.38
CA SER A 68 82.08 2.81 2.11
C SER A 68 82.68 1.66 1.27
N THR A 69 84.00 1.73 1.05
CA THR A 69 84.78 0.64 0.41
C THR A 69 85.95 0.18 1.28
N ALA A 70 85.76 0.20 2.60
CA ALA A 70 86.69 -0.36 3.57
C ALA A 70 85.96 -0.83 4.83
N VAL A 71 86.36 -2.00 5.35
CA VAL A 71 85.94 -2.56 6.65
C VAL A 71 84.43 -2.86 6.79
N PHE A 72 84.03 -4.08 6.45
CA PHE A 72 83.59 -5.05 7.47
C PHE A 72 83.62 -6.48 6.93
N HIS A 73 84.50 -7.33 7.46
CA HIS A 73 84.57 -8.75 7.10
C HIS A 73 85.05 -9.61 8.27
N GLN A 74 84.29 -9.63 9.37
CA GLN A 74 84.53 -10.58 10.47
C GLN A 74 83.27 -10.80 11.32
N LEU A 75 82.81 -12.06 11.37
CA LEU A 75 81.90 -12.67 12.38
C LEU A 75 80.49 -12.03 12.50
N PHE A 76 79.38 -12.76 12.30
CA PHE A 76 79.10 -14.17 12.61
C PHE A 76 78.17 -14.86 11.60
N ASP A 77 78.25 -16.19 11.53
CA ASP A 77 77.28 -17.03 10.83
C ASP A 77 75.89 -17.02 11.50
N ASN A 78 74.83 -16.80 10.71
CA ASN A 78 73.74 -17.78 10.59
C ASN A 78 72.83 -17.55 9.39
N ALA A 79 72.20 -18.65 8.94
CA ALA A 79 71.52 -18.78 7.66
C ALA A 79 70.34 -17.81 7.39
N GLY A 80 70.48 -17.02 6.32
CA GLY A 80 69.49 -16.93 5.23
C GLY A 80 68.21 -16.12 5.45
N TYR A 81 68.26 -14.81 5.17
CA TYR A 81 67.05 -13.97 5.03
C TYR A 81 67.15 -12.79 4.01
N GLU A 82 68.05 -12.83 3.02
CA GLU A 82 68.30 -11.68 2.13
C GLU A 82 67.20 -11.39 1.08
N GLU A 83 66.41 -12.37 0.61
CA GLU A 83 65.36 -12.11 -0.39
C GLU A 83 64.18 -11.26 0.12
N SER A 84 64.19 -10.79 1.37
CA SER A 84 63.09 -10.04 1.98
C SER A 84 63.25 -8.53 1.82
N GLU A 85 64.46 -7.99 2.00
CA GLU A 85 64.67 -6.54 2.04
C GLU A 85 64.66 -5.91 0.64
N ASP A 86 65.28 -6.56 -0.36
CA ASP A 86 65.26 -6.07 -1.74
C ASP A 86 63.85 -6.11 -2.35
N ARG A 87 63.03 -7.12 -1.98
CA ARG A 87 61.59 -7.12 -2.28
C ARG A 87 60.86 -5.96 -1.60
N ALA A 88 61.11 -5.70 -0.31
CA ALA A 88 60.48 -4.60 0.41
C ALA A 88 60.85 -3.22 -0.17
N TRP A 89 62.11 -3.02 -0.59
CA TRP A 89 62.55 -1.80 -1.26
C TRP A 89 61.90 -1.58 -2.63
N GLN A 90 61.81 -2.64 -3.44
CA GLN A 90 61.10 -2.60 -4.73
C GLN A 90 59.61 -2.32 -4.52
N GLU A 91 58.97 -3.00 -3.56
CA GLU A 91 57.56 -2.79 -3.21
C GLU A 91 57.30 -1.38 -2.67
N LEU A 92 58.22 -0.79 -1.89
CA LEU A 92 58.17 0.62 -1.50
C LEU A 92 58.22 1.54 -2.73
N GLN A 93 59.15 1.32 -3.67
CA GLN A 93 59.26 2.16 -4.88
C GLN A 93 58.01 2.06 -5.77
N TYR A 94 57.46 0.85 -5.96
CA TYR A 94 56.18 0.68 -6.66
C TYR A 94 55.03 1.36 -5.90
N SER A 95 54.98 1.27 -4.57
CA SER A 95 53.97 1.96 -3.76
C SER A 95 54.06 3.48 -3.90
N HIS A 96 55.28 4.04 -3.96
CA HIS A 96 55.53 5.47 -4.13
C HIS A 96 55.09 5.95 -5.51
N ALA A 97 55.47 5.25 -6.58
CA ALA A 97 55.04 5.55 -7.94
C ALA A 97 53.51 5.46 -8.09
N VAL A 98 52.89 4.42 -7.51
CA VAL A 98 51.42 4.26 -7.48
C VAL A 98 50.74 5.37 -6.67
N ASN A 99 51.34 5.84 -5.58
CA ASN A 99 50.78 6.94 -4.78
C ASN A 99 50.97 8.30 -5.47
N GLN A 100 52.06 8.53 -6.21
CA GLN A 100 52.21 9.70 -7.09
C GLN A 100 51.19 9.68 -8.23
N LEU A 101 50.96 8.52 -8.87
CA LEU A 101 49.89 8.36 -9.87
C LEU A 101 48.50 8.64 -9.28
N LYS A 102 48.19 8.13 -8.07
CA LYS A 102 46.94 8.46 -7.36
C LYS A 102 46.82 9.94 -7.02
N ALA A 103 47.92 10.64 -6.71
CA ALA A 103 47.91 12.07 -6.44
C ALA A 103 47.66 12.88 -7.73
N LEU A 104 48.32 12.53 -8.84
CA LEU A 104 48.11 13.15 -10.14
C LEU A 104 46.68 12.92 -10.67
N LEU A 105 46.13 11.72 -10.52
CA LEU A 105 44.76 11.40 -10.90
C LEU A 105 43.73 12.18 -10.06
N ARG A 106 43.94 12.35 -8.74
CA ARG A 106 43.10 13.24 -7.92
C ARG A 106 43.19 14.69 -8.41
N GLN A 107 44.40 15.19 -8.65
CA GLN A 107 44.61 16.57 -9.10
C GLN A 107 44.05 16.82 -10.50
N GLN A 108 43.92 15.79 -11.33
CA GLN A 108 43.20 15.84 -12.61
C GLN A 108 41.67 15.84 -12.39
N GLN A 109 41.16 14.98 -11.53
CA GLN A 109 39.73 14.91 -11.17
C GLN A 109 39.23 16.20 -10.46
N GLU A 110 40.10 16.87 -9.70
CA GLU A 110 39.86 18.18 -9.10
C GLU A 110 39.77 19.27 -10.19
N LYS A 111 40.69 19.29 -11.17
CA LYS A 111 40.62 20.23 -12.32
C LYS A 111 39.41 19.98 -13.23
N GLU A 112 38.98 18.73 -13.39
CA GLU A 112 37.76 18.39 -14.13
C GLU A 112 36.48 18.80 -13.38
N SER A 113 36.52 18.97 -12.05
CA SER A 113 35.38 19.39 -11.24
C SER A 113 35.29 20.90 -10.94
N GLU A 114 36.36 21.67 -11.15
CA GLU A 114 36.30 23.15 -11.15
C GLU A 114 35.63 23.74 -12.43
N MET A 115 35.52 22.96 -13.50
CA MET A 115 35.17 23.45 -14.84
C MET A 115 33.66 23.45 -15.19
N SER A 116 32.74 23.44 -14.22
CA SER A 116 31.28 23.56 -14.48
C SER A 116 30.47 24.18 -13.33
N PRO A 117 29.58 25.16 -13.61
CA PRO A 117 28.82 25.87 -12.57
C PRO A 117 27.59 25.12 -12.06
N SER A 118 27.19 25.44 -10.83
CA SER A 118 26.23 24.70 -10.02
C SER A 118 24.75 24.85 -10.40
N ALA A 119 23.98 23.77 -10.33
CA ALA A 119 22.52 23.80 -10.27
C ALA A 119 21.97 22.77 -9.25
N SER A 120 21.22 23.24 -8.25
CA SER A 120 20.69 22.40 -7.16
C SER A 120 19.21 22.06 -7.33
N ARG A 121 18.86 20.76 -7.23
CA ARG A 121 17.66 20.33 -6.49
C ARG A 121 17.74 18.88 -6.01
N ARG A 122 17.03 18.61 -4.92
CA ARG A 122 16.85 17.31 -4.25
C ARG A 122 15.73 16.48 -4.91
N MET A 123 15.63 15.21 -4.50
CA MET A 123 14.51 14.25 -4.67
C MET A 123 14.53 13.31 -5.88
N SER A 124 14.60 12.01 -5.57
CA SER A 124 14.11 10.85 -6.35
C SER A 124 12.55 10.86 -6.46
N PRO A 125 11.84 9.94 -7.18
CA PRO A 125 12.31 8.67 -7.76
C PRO A 125 11.69 8.20 -9.12
N THR A 126 12.17 7.03 -9.58
CA THR A 126 11.48 6.02 -10.44
C THR A 126 11.46 6.17 -11.97
N ARG A 127 11.40 4.98 -12.60
CA ARG A 127 11.36 4.65 -14.05
C ARG A 127 10.24 5.37 -14.82
N THR A 128 10.55 5.84 -16.03
CA THR A 128 9.88 5.43 -17.29
C THR A 128 10.71 5.88 -18.50
N ALA A 129 10.43 5.35 -19.68
CA ALA A 129 11.20 5.64 -20.90
C ALA A 129 10.27 6.03 -22.06
N LYS A 130 10.56 7.17 -22.71
CA LYS A 130 10.57 7.35 -24.18
C LYS A 130 10.92 8.77 -24.60
N ALA A 131 11.48 8.87 -25.82
CA ALA A 131 11.49 10.02 -26.73
C ALA A 131 12.06 11.36 -26.23
N ALA A 132 13.32 11.60 -26.58
CA ALA A 132 13.82 12.93 -26.94
C ALA A 132 14.73 12.78 -28.17
N ASP A 133 14.19 13.04 -29.36
CA ASP A 133 14.93 12.97 -30.62
C ASP A 133 14.95 14.38 -31.26
N GLN A 134 16.00 15.13 -30.91
CA GLN A 134 16.36 16.43 -31.49
C GLN A 134 17.67 16.94 -30.88
N CYS A 135 18.81 16.41 -31.35
CA CYS A 135 19.98 17.19 -31.82
C CYS A 135 21.13 16.21 -32.14
N LEU A 136 21.12 15.64 -33.35
CA LEU A 136 22.24 14.87 -33.89
C LEU A 136 22.85 15.64 -35.07
N PRO A 137 24.19 15.74 -35.18
CA PRO A 137 24.85 16.23 -36.40
C PRO A 137 24.43 15.43 -37.64
N ALA A 138 24.55 16.01 -38.82
CA ALA A 138 24.20 15.30 -40.04
C ALA A 138 25.16 14.10 -40.22
N LEU A 139 24.64 12.98 -40.75
CA LEU A 139 25.40 11.72 -40.83
C LEU A 139 26.70 11.86 -41.65
N GLY A 140 26.78 12.83 -42.56
CA GLY A 140 28.00 13.16 -43.31
C GLY A 140 29.10 13.81 -42.48
N ASP A 141 28.76 14.63 -41.48
CA ASP A 141 29.73 15.33 -40.61
C ASP A 141 30.41 14.37 -39.63
N LEU A 142 29.75 13.25 -39.33
CA LEU A 142 30.27 12.16 -38.48
C LEU A 142 31.28 11.26 -39.21
N VAL A 143 31.26 11.17 -40.54
CA VAL A 143 32.16 10.26 -41.28
C VAL A 143 33.64 10.66 -41.15
N PRO A 144 34.04 11.93 -41.31
CA PRO A 144 35.41 12.37 -41.03
C PRO A 144 35.79 12.09 -39.57
N ILE A 145 34.95 12.47 -38.61
CA ILE A 145 35.22 12.32 -37.18
C ILE A 145 35.41 10.85 -36.79
N ILE A 146 34.60 9.93 -37.33
CA ILE A 146 34.74 8.47 -37.10
C ILE A 146 36.02 7.94 -37.77
N ASN A 147 36.37 8.43 -38.95
CA ASN A 147 37.59 8.03 -39.66
C ASN A 147 38.87 8.56 -38.96
N ASP A 148 38.82 9.76 -38.38
CA ASP A 148 39.91 10.36 -37.62
C ASP A 148 40.05 9.71 -36.24
N GLN A 149 38.93 9.39 -35.58
CA GLN A 149 38.92 8.54 -34.38
C GLN A 149 39.46 7.14 -34.69
N SER A 150 39.14 6.54 -35.84
CA SER A 150 39.70 5.24 -36.24
C SER A 150 41.20 5.32 -36.50
N GLN A 151 41.70 6.38 -37.15
CA GLN A 151 43.14 6.63 -37.30
C GLN A 151 43.84 6.82 -35.95
N TYR A 152 43.23 7.56 -35.03
CA TYR A 152 43.75 7.77 -33.67
C TYR A 152 43.77 6.46 -32.85
N ILE A 153 42.73 5.63 -32.96
CA ILE A 153 42.70 4.29 -32.37
C ILE A 153 43.80 3.41 -32.97
N ASN A 154 43.95 3.37 -34.30
CA ASN A 154 45.00 2.60 -34.97
C ASN A 154 46.42 3.08 -34.55
N HIS A 155 46.59 4.38 -34.33
CA HIS A 155 47.84 4.96 -33.82
C HIS A 155 48.12 4.54 -32.38
N LEU A 156 47.14 4.63 -31.48
CA LEU A 156 47.25 4.16 -30.10
C LEU A 156 47.47 2.64 -30.02
N GLU A 157 46.84 1.85 -30.90
CA GLU A 157 47.08 0.41 -30.99
C GLU A 157 48.50 0.10 -31.48
N ALA A 158 49.05 0.90 -32.41
CA ALA A 158 50.44 0.79 -32.83
C ALA A 158 51.42 1.19 -31.72
N GLU A 159 51.16 2.25 -30.95
CA GLU A 159 51.96 2.63 -29.79
C GLU A 159 51.89 1.59 -28.67
N VAL A 160 50.70 1.07 -28.35
CA VAL A 160 50.51 -0.01 -27.38
C VAL A 160 51.19 -1.30 -27.85
N LYS A 161 51.24 -1.57 -29.16
CA LYS A 161 52.01 -2.69 -29.73
C LYS A 161 53.51 -2.46 -29.58
N PHE A 162 54.02 -1.29 -29.96
CA PHE A 162 55.43 -0.91 -29.80
C PHE A 162 55.87 -1.01 -28.32
N CYS A 163 55.09 -0.45 -27.39
CA CYS A 163 55.33 -0.58 -25.95
C CYS A 163 55.33 -2.04 -25.46
N LYS A 164 54.49 -2.92 -26.02
CA LYS A 164 54.50 -4.36 -25.70
C LYS A 164 55.75 -5.05 -26.26
N GLU A 165 56.19 -4.68 -27.46
CA GLU A 165 57.38 -5.23 -28.11
C GLU A 165 58.65 -4.80 -27.36
N GLU A 166 58.83 -3.50 -27.08
CA GLU A 166 59.89 -2.95 -26.22
C GLU A 166 59.90 -3.58 -24.82
N MET A 167 58.75 -3.68 -24.13
CA MET A 167 58.68 -4.34 -22.82
C MET A 167 58.99 -5.85 -22.90
N SER A 168 58.74 -6.50 -24.04
CA SER A 168 59.11 -7.91 -24.25
C SER A 168 60.62 -8.07 -24.48
N GLU A 169 61.25 -7.13 -25.18
CA GLU A 169 62.69 -7.12 -25.39
C GLU A 169 63.43 -6.73 -24.11
N LEU A 170 62.99 -5.69 -23.39
CA LEU A 170 63.51 -5.32 -22.08
C LEU A 170 63.42 -6.50 -21.10
N LYS A 171 62.29 -7.23 -21.09
CA LYS A 171 62.16 -8.49 -20.33
C LYS A 171 63.12 -9.58 -20.81
N SER A 172 63.51 -9.60 -22.09
CA SER A 172 64.56 -10.49 -22.62
C SER A 172 65.94 -10.08 -22.09
N ARG A 173 66.31 -8.80 -22.22
CA ARG A 173 67.58 -8.23 -21.73
C ARG A 173 67.74 -8.43 -20.22
N ILE A 174 66.69 -8.17 -19.43
CA ILE A 174 66.67 -8.42 -17.97
C ILE A 174 66.92 -9.90 -17.65
N ARG A 175 66.33 -10.85 -18.39
CA ARG A 175 66.59 -12.29 -18.17
C ARG A 175 68.04 -12.69 -18.48
N VAL A 176 68.69 -12.07 -19.46
CA VAL A 176 70.13 -12.27 -19.71
C VAL A 176 70.94 -11.75 -18.51
N VAL A 177 70.68 -10.52 -18.07
CA VAL A 177 71.37 -9.91 -16.92
C VAL A 177 71.14 -10.68 -15.62
N VAL A 178 69.94 -11.23 -15.39
CA VAL A 178 69.68 -12.11 -14.23
C VAL A 178 70.50 -13.39 -14.32
N VAL A 179 70.53 -14.07 -15.47
CA VAL A 179 71.33 -15.30 -15.67
C VAL A 179 72.85 -15.03 -15.63
N GLU A 180 73.29 -13.82 -15.94
CA GLU A 180 74.68 -13.38 -15.76
C GLU A 180 74.99 -13.06 -14.29
N ASN A 181 74.07 -12.40 -13.57
CA ASN A 181 74.20 -12.16 -12.13
C ASN A 181 74.14 -13.45 -11.31
N GLU A 182 73.30 -14.43 -11.67
CA GLU A 182 73.28 -15.77 -11.07
C GLU A 182 74.67 -16.43 -11.20
N LYS A 183 75.26 -16.44 -12.41
CA LYS A 183 76.61 -16.97 -12.64
C LYS A 183 77.69 -16.19 -11.90
N LEU A 184 77.60 -14.86 -11.84
CA LEU A 184 78.55 -14.03 -11.09
C LEU A 184 78.45 -14.30 -9.58
N HIS A 185 77.24 -14.47 -9.05
CA HIS A 185 76.99 -14.79 -7.66
C HIS A 185 77.42 -16.22 -7.30
N ASP A 186 77.26 -17.20 -8.20
CA ASP A 186 77.82 -18.55 -8.04
C ASP A 186 79.35 -18.55 -8.13
N ASN A 187 79.95 -17.78 -9.04
CA ASN A 187 81.40 -17.58 -9.08
C ASN A 187 81.93 -16.90 -7.79
N LEU A 188 81.20 -15.93 -7.24
CA LEU A 188 81.52 -15.31 -5.95
C LEU A 188 81.35 -16.29 -4.78
N LYS A 189 80.34 -17.14 -4.78
CA LYS A 189 80.21 -18.26 -3.82
C LYS A 189 81.38 -19.23 -3.92
N MET A 190 81.78 -19.64 -5.12
CA MET A 190 82.95 -20.50 -5.34
C MET A 190 84.26 -19.85 -4.87
N LEU A 191 84.49 -18.58 -5.18
CA LEU A 191 85.64 -17.81 -4.69
C LEU A 191 85.61 -17.60 -3.17
N THR A 192 84.42 -17.48 -2.58
CA THR A 192 84.24 -17.37 -1.13
C THR A 192 84.50 -18.71 -0.45
N MET A 193 84.07 -19.83 -1.04
CA MET A 193 84.44 -21.19 -0.60
C MET A 193 85.94 -21.45 -0.76
N GLU A 194 86.59 -21.00 -1.83
CA GLU A 194 88.05 -21.11 -1.99
C GLU A 194 88.80 -20.26 -0.95
N ARG A 195 88.25 -19.10 -0.56
CA ARG A 195 88.77 -18.26 0.51
C ARG A 195 88.56 -18.90 1.88
N THR A 196 87.36 -19.37 2.23
CA THR A 196 87.12 -20.00 3.53
C THR A 196 87.87 -21.33 3.67
N LEU A 197 88.10 -22.07 2.59
CA LEU A 197 89.00 -23.24 2.59
C LEU A 197 90.47 -22.83 2.86
N ARG A 198 90.97 -21.75 2.23
CA ARG A 198 92.29 -21.20 2.58
C ARG A 198 92.35 -20.72 4.03
N GLU A 199 91.34 -19.99 4.49
CA GLU A 199 91.29 -19.41 5.83
C GLU A 199 91.15 -20.48 6.92
N GLN A 200 90.38 -21.55 6.69
CA GLN A 200 90.37 -22.75 7.55
C GLN A 200 91.75 -23.43 7.57
N THR A 201 92.39 -23.59 6.41
CA THR A 201 93.77 -24.12 6.33
C THR A 201 94.76 -23.28 7.15
N PHE A 202 94.63 -21.95 7.15
CA PHE A 202 95.43 -21.06 8.00
C PHE A 202 95.05 -21.12 9.49
N LEU A 203 93.77 -21.24 9.83
CA LEU A 203 93.29 -21.28 11.21
C LEU A 203 93.71 -22.58 11.92
N ASP A 204 93.57 -23.74 11.27
CA ASP A 204 94.02 -25.02 11.82
C ASP A 204 95.55 -25.07 12.00
N THR A 205 96.30 -24.45 11.07
CA THR A 205 97.76 -24.26 11.20
C THR A 205 98.12 -23.36 12.39
N THR A 206 97.26 -22.41 12.76
CA THR A 206 97.50 -21.46 13.87
C THR A 206 97.12 -22.04 15.23
N ALA A 207 96.05 -22.84 15.31
CA ALA A 207 95.57 -23.46 16.54
C ALA A 207 96.58 -24.42 17.18
N ALA A 208 97.44 -25.07 16.38
CA ALA A 208 98.44 -26.02 16.84
C ALA A 208 99.63 -25.39 17.62
N SER A 209 99.81 -24.07 17.59
CA SER A 209 101.04 -23.41 18.06
C SER A 209 101.02 -22.91 19.53
N GLN A 210 99.88 -22.99 20.24
CA GLN A 210 99.72 -22.38 21.57
C GLN A 210 99.26 -23.35 22.69
N ASN A 211 99.88 -24.53 22.81
CA ASN A 211 99.70 -25.40 24.00
C ASN A 211 100.88 -26.37 24.25
N ALA A 212 102.03 -25.86 24.72
CA ALA A 212 103.24 -26.69 24.89
C ALA A 212 104.23 -26.27 26.00
N HIS A 213 103.79 -26.03 27.25
CA HIS A 213 104.66 -25.96 28.44
C HIS A 213 103.93 -26.61 29.65
N GLY A 214 104.33 -27.83 30.09
CA GLY A 214 103.48 -28.60 31.01
C GLY A 214 104.04 -29.86 31.73
N ILE A 215 105.35 -30.13 31.72
CA ILE A 215 106.06 -31.01 32.71
C ILE A 215 105.69 -32.53 32.76
N SER A 216 106.65 -33.35 32.29
CA SER A 216 107.13 -34.62 32.92
C SER A 216 106.36 -35.96 32.85
N SER A 217 106.87 -36.83 31.97
CA SER A 217 107.37 -38.21 32.26
C SER A 217 106.45 -39.46 32.28
N ALA A 218 107.05 -40.55 31.78
CA ALA A 218 106.83 -41.98 32.05
C ALA A 218 105.72 -42.79 31.33
N HIS A 219 106.21 -43.60 30.38
CA HIS A 219 105.91 -45.04 30.16
C HIS A 219 104.64 -45.55 29.44
N ILE A 220 104.95 -46.28 28.34
CA ILE A 220 104.47 -47.64 27.97
C ILE A 220 102.98 -47.81 27.60
N GLY A 221 102.73 -48.39 26.42
CA GLY A 221 101.45 -49.04 26.11
C GLY A 221 101.07 -49.03 24.63
N GLU A 222 101.64 -49.94 23.83
CA GLU A 222 101.13 -50.23 22.48
C GLU A 222 99.76 -50.91 22.55
N THR A 223 98.85 -50.62 21.60
CA THR A 223 98.05 -51.61 20.83
C THR A 223 97.12 -50.88 19.85
N CYS A 224 97.44 -50.90 18.56
CA CYS A 224 96.46 -50.78 17.47
C CYS A 224 95.83 -52.18 17.22
N ILE A 225 94.78 -52.43 16.41
CA ILE A 225 94.57 -52.09 15.00
C ILE A 225 93.09 -52.29 14.63
N SER A 226 92.49 -51.34 13.88
CA SER A 226 91.51 -51.56 12.79
C SER A 226 91.20 -50.19 12.17
N SER A 227 91.64 -49.83 10.96
CA SER A 227 91.17 -50.33 9.64
C SER A 227 89.66 -50.08 9.43
N GLN A 228 89.21 -49.38 8.38
CA GLN A 228 89.89 -48.70 7.26
C GLN A 228 89.02 -47.56 6.70
N LYS A 229 89.63 -46.40 6.40
CA LYS A 229 89.21 -45.43 5.35
C LYS A 229 90.26 -44.32 5.20
N ASN A 230 91.39 -44.66 4.57
CA ASN A 230 92.51 -43.74 4.36
C ASN A 230 93.11 -43.94 2.96
N GLU A 231 92.61 -43.18 1.98
CA GLU A 231 93.15 -43.16 0.60
C GLU A 231 93.37 -41.74 0.05
N GLN A 232 92.91 -40.69 0.75
CA GLN A 232 93.20 -39.29 0.38
C GLN A 232 94.22 -38.63 1.33
N ALA A 233 94.05 -38.76 2.65
CA ALA A 233 95.00 -38.18 3.62
C ALA A 233 96.41 -38.81 3.51
N ALA A 234 96.51 -40.09 3.14
CA ALA A 234 97.80 -40.73 2.91
C ALA A 234 98.60 -40.15 1.75
N VAL A 235 97.95 -39.61 0.70
CA VAL A 235 98.64 -39.05 -0.47
C VAL A 235 99.27 -37.72 -0.11
N ASP A 236 98.50 -36.79 0.46
CA ASP A 236 99.00 -35.46 0.83
C ASP A 236 100.04 -35.54 1.96
N VAL A 237 99.89 -36.46 2.92
CA VAL A 237 100.92 -36.70 3.95
C VAL A 237 102.20 -37.29 3.35
N LEU A 238 102.12 -38.31 2.49
CA LEU A 238 103.32 -38.87 1.85
C LEU A 238 103.99 -37.89 0.88
N GLU A 239 103.22 -37.02 0.21
CA GLU A 239 103.78 -35.99 -0.68
C GLU A 239 104.39 -34.83 0.13
N THR A 240 103.79 -34.39 1.23
CA THR A 240 104.39 -33.38 2.12
C THR A 240 105.62 -33.92 2.88
N ASP A 241 105.59 -35.14 3.41
CA ASP A 241 106.77 -35.79 3.99
C ASP A 241 107.91 -35.93 2.95
N LYS A 242 107.57 -36.27 1.71
CA LYS A 242 108.52 -36.35 0.58
C LYS A 242 109.10 -34.99 0.22
N TRP A 243 108.30 -33.93 0.12
CA TRP A 243 108.79 -32.57 -0.12
C TRP A 243 109.61 -32.04 1.05
N GLN A 244 109.25 -32.35 2.29
CA GLN A 244 110.02 -32.02 3.48
C GLN A 244 111.37 -32.77 3.48
N LEU A 245 111.38 -34.06 3.13
CA LEU A 245 112.60 -34.86 3.01
C LEU A 245 113.52 -34.36 1.89
N GLU A 246 112.98 -33.97 0.72
CA GLU A 246 113.78 -33.33 -0.34
C GLU A 246 114.29 -31.94 0.08
N LEU A 247 113.50 -31.14 0.79
CA LEU A 247 113.92 -29.86 1.34
C LEU A 247 115.05 -30.01 2.37
N ASP A 248 114.97 -31.01 3.26
CA ASP A 248 115.99 -31.28 4.27
C ASP A 248 117.24 -31.93 3.66
N LYS A 249 117.13 -32.76 2.62
CA LYS A 249 118.27 -33.16 1.77
C LYS A 249 118.93 -31.93 1.13
N LEU A 250 118.14 -30.98 0.61
CA LEU A 250 118.69 -29.76 0.00
C LEU A 250 119.45 -28.93 1.04
N LYS A 251 118.91 -28.77 2.25
CA LYS A 251 119.61 -28.12 3.38
C LYS A 251 120.92 -28.81 3.70
N CYS A 252 120.94 -30.15 3.82
CA CYS A 252 122.18 -30.90 4.05
C CYS A 252 123.20 -30.70 2.93
N LEU A 253 122.80 -30.79 1.66
CA LEU A 253 123.70 -30.55 0.51
C LEU A 253 124.23 -29.11 0.47
N HIS A 254 123.43 -28.12 0.86
CA HIS A 254 123.88 -26.74 1.00
C HIS A 254 124.81 -26.53 2.21
N GLN A 255 124.56 -27.21 3.32
CA GLN A 255 125.40 -27.18 4.52
C GLN A 255 126.76 -27.83 4.24
N GLU A 256 126.79 -29.06 3.73
CA GLU A 256 128.00 -29.78 3.30
C GLU A 256 128.83 -28.96 2.30
N ARG A 257 128.16 -28.31 1.33
CA ARG A 257 128.83 -27.43 0.35
C ARG A 257 129.40 -26.17 0.98
N THR A 258 128.78 -25.64 2.03
CA THR A 258 129.28 -24.48 2.77
C THR A 258 130.49 -24.88 3.62
N GLU A 259 130.38 -25.98 4.39
CA GLU A 259 131.46 -26.56 5.19
C GLU A 259 132.68 -26.95 4.32
N ALA A 260 132.45 -27.51 3.13
CA ALA A 260 133.53 -27.82 2.17
C ALA A 260 134.25 -26.57 1.65
N LEU A 261 133.53 -25.47 1.42
CA LEU A 261 134.12 -24.18 1.05
C LEU A 261 134.88 -23.54 2.21
N GLU A 262 134.35 -23.61 3.43
CA GLU A 262 135.04 -23.13 4.64
C GLU A 262 136.30 -23.93 4.94
N ALA A 263 136.25 -25.27 4.84
CA ALA A 263 137.41 -26.14 4.96
C ALA A 263 138.48 -25.84 3.88
N GLN A 264 138.06 -25.53 2.66
CA GLN A 264 138.97 -25.12 1.58
C GLN A 264 139.63 -23.76 1.86
N VAL A 265 138.87 -22.77 2.37
CA VAL A 265 139.41 -21.47 2.81
C VAL A 265 140.38 -21.62 3.99
N LEU A 266 140.07 -22.48 4.97
CA LEU A 266 140.94 -22.77 6.11
C LEU A 266 142.24 -23.48 5.66
N SER A 267 142.15 -24.43 4.73
CA SER A 267 143.30 -25.11 4.13
C SER A 267 144.22 -24.12 3.40
N LEU A 268 143.66 -23.25 2.55
CA LEU A 268 144.42 -22.22 1.84
C LEU A 268 145.09 -21.21 2.79
N ARG A 269 144.40 -20.80 3.87
CA ARG A 269 144.99 -19.96 4.93
C ARG A 269 146.16 -20.65 5.64
N LYS A 270 146.05 -21.96 5.92
CA LYS A 270 147.13 -22.75 6.52
C LYS A 270 148.35 -22.87 5.61
N GLN A 271 148.13 -23.18 4.32
CA GLN A 271 149.21 -23.25 3.32
C GLN A 271 149.93 -21.90 3.14
N LEU A 272 149.19 -20.78 3.17
CA LEU A 272 149.77 -19.44 3.13
C LEU A 272 150.70 -19.20 4.34
N ALA A 273 150.22 -19.47 5.56
CA ALA A 273 151.02 -19.30 6.78
C ALA A 273 152.26 -20.22 6.81
N GLU A 274 152.15 -21.45 6.34
CA GLU A 274 153.29 -22.38 6.22
C GLU A 274 154.31 -21.90 5.17
N SER A 275 153.86 -21.33 4.05
CA SER A 275 154.75 -20.74 3.04
C SER A 275 155.50 -19.50 3.56
N GLN A 276 154.84 -18.65 4.35
CA GLN A 276 155.47 -17.48 4.97
C GLN A 276 156.55 -17.91 5.97
N LYS A 277 156.22 -18.82 6.90
CA LYS A 277 157.17 -19.36 7.88
C LYS A 277 158.42 -19.98 7.22
N ASN A 278 158.23 -20.72 6.14
CA ASN A 278 159.36 -21.32 5.40
C ASN A 278 160.28 -20.25 4.77
N SER A 279 159.72 -19.12 4.31
CA SER A 279 160.52 -18.00 3.79
C SER A 279 161.32 -17.27 4.88
N GLU A 280 160.73 -17.14 6.08
CA GLU A 280 161.40 -16.57 7.26
C GLU A 280 162.56 -17.46 7.73
N GLU A 281 162.37 -18.78 7.76
CA GLU A 281 163.41 -19.72 8.20
C GLU A 281 164.60 -19.75 7.23
N LEU A 282 164.35 -19.75 5.92
CA LEU A 282 165.41 -19.63 4.89
C LEU A 282 166.18 -18.31 5.04
N THR A 283 165.49 -17.20 5.31
CA THR A 283 166.10 -15.89 5.57
C THR A 283 166.96 -15.90 6.84
N GLY A 284 166.55 -16.64 7.87
CA GLY A 284 167.34 -16.83 9.10
C GLY A 284 168.63 -17.64 8.87
N ARG A 285 168.56 -18.71 8.07
CA ARG A 285 169.71 -19.57 7.74
C ARG A 285 170.81 -18.79 7.00
N LEU A 286 170.43 -17.94 6.05
CA LEU A 286 171.38 -17.14 5.25
C LEU A 286 172.25 -16.23 6.15
N ARG A 287 171.63 -15.49 7.07
CA ARG A 287 172.32 -14.58 8.01
C ARG A 287 173.33 -15.30 8.94
N HIS A 288 173.11 -16.58 9.22
CA HIS A 288 174.05 -17.39 10.00
C HIS A 288 175.31 -17.77 9.19
N GLN A 289 175.18 -17.93 7.88
CA GLN A 289 176.29 -18.24 6.99
C GLN A 289 177.23 -17.03 6.83
N ASP A 290 176.68 -15.82 6.68
CA ASP A 290 177.45 -14.58 6.53
C ASP A 290 178.35 -14.30 7.76
N MET A 291 177.85 -14.53 8.97
CA MET A 291 178.60 -14.25 10.21
C MET A 291 179.83 -15.17 10.40
N LEU A 292 179.86 -16.36 9.81
CA LEU A 292 180.98 -17.30 9.92
C LEU A 292 182.19 -16.90 9.06
N VAL A 293 182.00 -16.09 8.03
CA VAL A 293 183.05 -15.71 7.06
C VAL A 293 183.97 -14.61 7.62
N ALA A 294 183.48 -13.78 8.53
CA ALA A 294 184.13 -12.52 8.94
C ALA A 294 185.30 -12.65 9.95
N ALA A 295 185.56 -13.84 10.52
CA ALA A 295 186.37 -13.98 11.73
C ALA A 295 187.88 -14.33 11.50
N SER A 296 188.35 -14.42 10.26
CA SER A 296 189.49 -15.31 9.93
C SER A 296 190.84 -14.66 9.56
N SER A 297 191.05 -13.35 9.76
CA SER A 297 192.32 -12.66 9.39
C SER A 297 192.52 -11.31 10.10
N SER A 298 193.73 -10.77 10.33
CA SER A 298 195.09 -11.35 10.49
C SER A 298 196.00 -10.32 11.21
N ASN A 299 197.31 -10.57 11.39
CA ASN A 299 198.16 -9.88 12.38
C ASN A 299 199.63 -9.60 11.90
N ARG A 300 200.17 -8.42 12.23
CA ARG A 300 201.62 -8.01 12.29
C ARG A 300 202.51 -7.98 11.03
N VAL A 301 203.60 -7.20 11.11
CA VAL A 301 205.02 -7.50 10.70
C VAL A 301 205.98 -6.42 11.27
N GLY A 302 207.31 -6.66 11.35
CA GLY A 302 208.33 -5.66 11.76
C GLY A 302 209.78 -6.19 11.85
N GLY A 303 210.76 -5.33 12.22
CA GLY A 303 212.20 -5.63 12.48
C GLY A 303 212.92 -4.43 13.12
N LEU A 304 214.09 -4.45 13.80
CA LEU A 304 215.22 -5.41 14.00
C LEU A 304 216.29 -5.45 12.87
N CYS A 305 217.63 -5.47 13.13
CA CYS A 305 218.44 -5.15 14.34
C CYS A 305 219.95 -4.96 14.00
N LEU A 306 220.71 -4.25 14.86
CA LEU A 306 222.08 -3.72 14.65
C LEU A 306 223.22 -4.71 14.30
N LYS A 307 223.12 -6.02 14.56
CA LYS A 307 224.26 -6.94 14.34
C LYS A 307 224.67 -7.11 12.87
N CYS A 308 223.77 -6.86 11.93
CA CYS A 308 224.08 -6.95 10.49
C CYS A 308 224.99 -5.80 10.01
N ALA A 309 224.86 -4.60 10.61
CA ALA A 309 225.57 -3.40 10.17
C ALA A 309 227.11 -3.48 10.35
N GLN A 310 227.61 -4.35 11.24
CA GLN A 310 229.06 -4.50 11.45
C GLN A 310 229.78 -5.33 10.38
N HIS A 311 229.07 -6.03 9.48
CA HIS A 311 229.67 -6.57 8.25
C HIS A 311 229.80 -5.51 7.13
N GLU A 312 229.01 -4.44 7.20
CA GLU A 312 228.83 -3.48 6.11
C GLU A 312 230.01 -2.51 5.98
N ALA A 313 230.69 -2.20 7.10
CA ALA A 313 231.85 -1.32 7.13
C ALA A 313 233.05 -1.83 6.30
N VAL A 314 233.30 -3.15 6.30
CA VAL A 314 234.49 -3.75 5.63
C VAL A 314 234.25 -3.99 4.14
N LEU A 315 233.01 -4.24 3.72
CA LEU A 315 232.63 -4.44 2.31
C LEU A 315 232.35 -3.13 1.55
N SER A 316 232.37 -2.00 2.26
CA SER A 316 232.08 -0.66 1.73
C SER A 316 232.98 -0.20 0.57
N GLN A 317 234.15 -0.81 0.38
CA GLN A 317 235.09 -0.48 -0.70
C GLN A 317 234.97 -1.38 -1.95
N THR A 318 234.09 -2.40 -1.96
CA THR A 318 233.95 -3.32 -3.10
C THR A 318 232.50 -3.64 -3.55
N HIS A 319 231.45 -3.14 -2.88
CA HIS A 319 230.05 -3.60 -3.12
C HIS A 319 229.01 -2.48 -3.40
N SER A 320 229.25 -1.59 -4.38
CA SER A 320 228.26 -0.55 -4.74
C SER A 320 226.89 -1.08 -5.20
N ASN A 321 226.84 -2.27 -5.80
CA ASN A 321 225.63 -2.84 -6.42
C ASN A 321 224.51 -3.18 -5.39
N VAL A 322 224.88 -3.68 -4.19
CA VAL A 322 223.91 -4.17 -3.19
C VAL A 322 223.09 -3.04 -2.56
N HIS A 323 223.72 -1.87 -2.36
CA HIS A 323 223.03 -0.69 -1.85
C HIS A 323 222.00 -0.17 -2.86
N VAL A 324 222.32 -0.17 -4.17
CA VAL A 324 221.37 0.22 -5.23
C VAL A 324 220.12 -0.66 -5.22
N GLN A 325 220.29 -2.00 -5.19
CA GLN A 325 219.16 -2.93 -5.13
C GLN A 325 218.27 -2.75 -3.88
N THR A 326 218.86 -2.29 -2.77
CA THR A 326 218.13 -2.04 -1.52
C THR A 326 217.40 -0.69 -1.54
N ILE A 327 218.01 0.35 -2.12
CA ILE A 327 217.35 1.63 -2.40
C ILE A 327 216.18 1.42 -3.35
N GLU A 328 216.36 0.67 -4.45
CA GLU A 328 215.30 0.35 -5.40
C GLU A 328 214.09 -0.33 -4.75
N ARG A 329 214.34 -1.26 -3.82
CA ARG A 329 213.28 -1.96 -3.09
C ARG A 329 212.52 -1.00 -2.18
N LEU A 330 213.23 -0.19 -1.40
CA LEU A 330 212.62 0.83 -0.53
C LEU A 330 211.89 1.91 -1.32
N THR A 331 212.32 2.27 -2.53
CA THR A 331 211.55 3.15 -3.41
C THR A 331 210.29 2.48 -3.94
N LYS A 332 210.32 1.20 -4.31
CA LYS A 332 209.13 0.44 -4.73
C LYS A 332 208.13 0.34 -3.57
N GLU A 333 208.56 -0.08 -2.38
CA GLU A 333 207.73 -0.14 -1.17
C GLU A 333 207.14 1.24 -0.82
N LYS A 334 207.93 2.32 -0.90
CA LYS A 334 207.45 3.71 -0.74
C LYS A 334 206.40 4.08 -1.79
N ASP A 335 206.63 3.78 -3.06
CA ASP A 335 205.77 4.22 -4.16
C ASP A 335 204.48 3.39 -4.23
N GLU A 336 204.53 2.11 -3.83
CA GLU A 336 203.37 1.26 -3.53
C GLU A 336 202.55 1.81 -2.35
N LEU A 337 203.20 2.23 -1.25
CA LEU A 337 202.53 2.86 -0.12
C LEU A 337 201.94 4.24 -0.49
N ILE A 338 202.60 5.02 -1.36
CA ILE A 338 202.06 6.28 -1.88
C ILE A 338 200.86 6.01 -2.80
N ALA A 339 200.90 4.97 -3.65
CA ALA A 339 199.77 4.54 -4.47
C ALA A 339 198.59 4.04 -3.62
N ALA A 340 198.86 3.30 -2.54
CA ALA A 340 197.86 2.89 -1.56
C ALA A 340 197.25 4.10 -0.83
N LEU A 341 198.08 5.08 -0.40
CA LEU A 341 197.59 6.31 0.21
C LEU A 341 196.81 7.20 -0.77
N SER A 342 197.19 7.26 -2.05
CA SER A 342 196.45 8.02 -3.06
C SER A 342 195.11 7.36 -3.39
N SER A 343 195.07 6.03 -3.54
CA SER A 343 193.82 5.30 -3.76
C SER A 343 192.90 5.34 -2.53
N LEU A 344 193.42 5.25 -1.30
CA LEU A 344 192.65 5.47 -0.08
C LEU A 344 192.09 6.90 0.00
N ARG A 345 192.83 7.92 -0.41
CA ARG A 345 192.33 9.31 -0.50
C ARG A 345 191.23 9.47 -1.55
N ILE A 346 191.40 8.87 -2.73
CA ILE A 346 190.38 8.85 -3.78
C ILE A 346 189.12 8.16 -3.25
N ASN A 347 189.24 6.94 -2.71
CA ASN A 347 188.14 6.18 -2.12
C ASN A 347 187.43 6.97 -1.02
N LEU A 348 188.15 7.63 -0.10
CA LEU A 348 187.57 8.49 0.92
C LEU A 348 186.76 9.65 0.30
N SER A 349 187.32 10.35 -0.69
CA SER A 349 186.62 11.44 -1.38
C SER A 349 185.40 10.96 -2.17
N GLU A 350 185.43 9.75 -2.74
CA GLU A 350 184.27 9.16 -3.38
C GLU A 350 183.20 8.74 -2.37
N MET A 351 183.59 8.18 -1.21
CA MET A 351 182.64 7.82 -0.15
C MET A 351 181.98 9.07 0.43
N GLN A 352 182.73 10.14 0.66
CA GLN A 352 182.18 11.45 1.04
C GLN A 352 181.22 11.98 -0.04
N ARG A 353 181.56 11.88 -1.33
CA ARG A 353 180.66 12.27 -2.43
C ARG A 353 179.39 11.40 -2.48
N ARG A 354 179.49 10.10 -2.23
CA ARG A 354 178.34 9.18 -2.12
C ARG A 354 177.47 9.52 -0.91
N GLU A 355 178.07 9.83 0.24
CA GLU A 355 177.41 10.26 1.47
C GLU A 355 176.65 11.58 1.26
N CYS A 356 177.29 12.61 0.70
CA CYS A 356 176.61 13.87 0.36
C CYS A 356 175.44 13.66 -0.60
N SER A 357 175.61 12.86 -1.66
CA SER A 357 174.53 12.59 -2.61
C SER A 357 173.39 11.76 -2.00
N ALA A 358 173.69 10.80 -1.11
CA ALA A 358 172.69 10.06 -0.36
C ALA A 358 171.94 10.96 0.63
N TYR A 359 172.63 11.87 1.31
CA TYR A 359 172.02 12.88 2.17
C TYR A 359 171.08 13.82 1.39
N GLU A 360 171.50 14.28 0.21
CA GLU A 360 170.64 15.09 -0.69
C GLU A 360 169.42 14.32 -1.17
N GLN A 361 169.57 13.04 -1.56
CA GLN A 361 168.47 12.17 -1.95
C GLN A 361 167.49 11.93 -0.79
N VAL A 362 167.98 11.66 0.43
CA VAL A 362 167.15 11.52 1.63
C VAL A 362 166.42 12.83 1.95
N LYS A 363 167.09 13.98 1.84
CA LYS A 363 166.46 15.29 2.03
C LYS A 363 165.35 15.58 1.01
N GLN A 364 165.56 15.24 -0.26
CA GLN A 364 164.54 15.36 -1.31
C GLN A 364 163.36 14.40 -1.07
N ALA A 365 163.64 13.14 -0.70
CA ALA A 365 162.61 12.16 -0.38
C ALA A 365 161.76 12.59 0.81
N ILE A 366 162.38 13.11 1.89
CA ILE A 366 161.67 13.69 3.04
C ILE A 366 160.75 14.82 2.58
N HIS A 367 161.26 15.82 1.85
CA HIS A 367 160.47 16.95 1.34
C HIS A 367 159.25 16.48 0.53
N MET A 368 159.45 15.54 -0.41
CA MET A 368 158.35 14.98 -1.21
C MET A 368 157.32 14.23 -0.35
N THR A 369 157.75 13.52 0.70
CA THR A 369 156.81 12.88 1.64
C THR A 369 156.10 13.89 2.54
N GLU A 370 156.75 14.99 2.93
CA GLU A 370 156.12 16.08 3.69
C GLU A 370 155.06 16.80 2.86
N GLU A 371 155.37 17.12 1.59
CA GLU A 371 154.42 17.68 0.62
C GLU A 371 153.22 16.74 0.40
N ALA A 372 153.48 15.46 0.12
CA ALA A 372 152.41 14.46 -0.04
C ALA A 372 151.56 14.27 1.23
N ASN A 373 152.16 14.39 2.42
CA ASN A 373 151.42 14.36 3.70
C ASN A 373 150.61 15.65 3.92
N LEU A 374 151.11 16.82 3.50
CA LEU A 374 150.36 18.08 3.52
C LEU A 374 149.18 18.05 2.53
N GLU A 375 149.34 17.46 1.35
CA GLU A 375 148.24 17.25 0.40
C GLU A 375 147.22 16.23 0.91
N ARG A 376 147.68 15.10 1.45
CA ARG A 376 146.83 14.08 2.09
C ARG A 376 146.02 14.67 3.24
N THR A 377 146.62 15.50 4.09
CA THR A 377 145.91 16.12 5.22
C THR A 377 144.93 17.20 4.77
N LYS A 378 145.27 18.03 3.76
CA LYS A 378 144.31 18.96 3.12
C LYS A 378 143.10 18.20 2.56
N ALA A 379 143.33 17.11 1.82
CA ALA A 379 142.26 16.29 1.24
C ALA A 379 141.40 15.62 2.32
N LEU A 380 141.98 15.08 3.39
CA LEU A 380 141.23 14.52 4.52
C LEU A 380 140.36 15.57 5.23
N VAL A 381 140.87 16.79 5.43
CA VAL A 381 140.10 17.90 6.00
C VAL A 381 138.95 18.31 5.08
N GLN A 382 139.16 18.38 3.76
CA GLN A 382 138.10 18.66 2.79
C GLN A 382 137.02 17.57 2.78
N CYS A 383 137.41 16.29 2.78
CA CYS A 383 136.49 15.16 2.87
C CYS A 383 135.67 15.19 4.16
N GLU A 384 136.29 15.50 5.31
CA GLU A 384 135.60 15.60 6.59
C GLU A 384 134.68 16.85 6.64
N GLN A 385 135.07 17.97 6.05
CA GLN A 385 134.21 19.15 5.90
C GLN A 385 132.96 18.84 5.06
N LEU A 386 133.13 18.19 3.90
CA LEU A 386 132.02 17.77 3.03
C LEU A 386 131.11 16.75 3.72
N LYS A 387 131.68 15.74 4.40
CA LYS A 387 130.95 14.77 5.21
C LYS A 387 130.12 15.44 6.31
N ASN A 388 130.69 16.42 7.01
CA ASN A 388 129.96 17.18 8.04
C ASN A 388 128.85 18.07 7.44
N GLU A 389 129.00 18.62 6.23
CA GLU A 389 127.89 19.36 5.61
C GLU A 389 126.80 18.42 5.08
N MET A 390 127.16 17.30 4.44
CA MET A 390 126.18 16.26 4.06
C MET A 390 125.39 15.76 5.28
N GLU A 391 126.06 15.58 6.42
CA GLU A 391 125.43 15.23 7.69
C GLU A 391 124.51 16.35 8.21
N ARG A 392 124.88 17.64 8.09
CA ARG A 392 123.98 18.76 8.41
C ARG A 392 122.75 18.80 7.50
N GLN A 393 122.90 18.52 6.21
CA GLN A 393 121.77 18.46 5.27
C GLN A 393 120.87 17.25 5.57
N ARG A 394 121.44 16.07 5.85
CA ARG A 394 120.70 14.88 6.30
C ARG A 394 119.83 15.20 7.52
N ASN A 395 120.43 15.75 8.58
CA ASN A 395 119.70 16.12 9.80
C ASN A 395 118.68 17.26 9.58
N ARG A 396 118.87 18.15 8.59
CA ARG A 396 117.83 19.14 8.20
C ARG A 396 116.62 18.45 7.57
N LEU A 397 116.85 17.57 6.59
CA LEU A 397 115.79 16.83 5.91
C LEU A 397 115.04 15.88 6.85
N GLU A 398 115.74 15.21 7.76
CA GLU A 398 115.12 14.33 8.76
C GLU A 398 114.25 15.09 9.78
N ARG A 399 114.68 16.30 10.20
CA ARG A 399 113.84 17.15 11.05
C ARG A 399 112.60 17.66 10.33
N GLU A 400 112.72 18.10 9.08
CA GLU A 400 111.54 18.51 8.30
C GLU A 400 110.60 17.32 8.04
N LEU A 401 111.14 16.15 7.71
CA LEU A 401 110.35 14.92 7.54
C LEU A 401 109.61 14.56 8.84
N ALA A 402 110.26 14.63 10.01
CA ALA A 402 109.62 14.42 11.30
C ALA A 402 108.50 15.43 11.57
N ILE A 403 108.72 16.71 11.30
CA ILE A 403 107.70 17.78 11.43
C ILE A 403 106.52 17.54 10.49
N GLN A 404 106.76 17.07 9.26
CA GLN A 404 105.70 16.77 8.29
C GLN A 404 104.94 15.48 8.63
N LEU A 405 105.59 14.50 9.25
CA LEU A 405 104.92 13.29 9.77
C LEU A 405 104.07 13.60 11.01
N ASP A 406 104.55 14.44 11.91
CA ASP A 406 103.82 14.92 13.09
C ASP A 406 102.58 15.74 12.71
N LYS A 407 102.72 16.73 11.81
CA LYS A 407 101.57 17.46 11.23
C LYS A 407 100.51 16.53 10.65
N ARG A 408 100.92 15.55 9.82
CA ARG A 408 100.01 14.55 9.24
C ARG A 408 99.38 13.63 10.28
N ALA A 409 100.04 13.38 11.41
CA ALA A 409 99.46 12.63 12.52
C ALA A 409 98.38 13.48 13.24
N GLN A 410 98.68 14.75 13.51
CA GLN A 410 97.74 15.70 14.12
C GLN A 410 96.51 15.96 13.25
N GLU A 411 96.69 16.14 11.94
CA GLU A 411 95.61 16.26 10.95
C GLU A 411 94.69 15.03 10.97
N ARG A 412 95.26 13.81 10.99
CA ARG A 412 94.49 12.56 11.11
C ARG A 412 93.80 12.40 12.47
N GLU A 413 94.36 12.95 13.55
CA GLU A 413 93.76 12.95 14.89
C GLU A 413 92.55 13.88 14.93
N ALA A 414 92.70 15.11 14.40
CA ALA A 414 91.62 16.07 14.28
C ALA A 414 90.45 15.52 13.46
N VAL A 415 90.70 14.93 12.29
CA VAL A 415 89.64 14.30 11.47
C VAL A 415 88.95 13.15 12.22
N ARG A 416 89.69 12.31 12.95
CA ARG A 416 89.10 11.21 13.74
C ARG A 416 88.26 11.72 14.91
N GLU A 417 88.66 12.80 15.57
CA GLU A 417 87.87 13.41 16.65
C GLU A 417 86.64 14.17 16.13
N GLU A 418 86.69 14.83 14.95
CA GLU A 418 85.47 15.37 14.33
C GLU A 418 84.49 14.25 13.90
N MET A 419 84.96 13.21 13.18
CA MET A 419 84.13 12.06 12.82
C MET A 419 83.54 11.34 14.05
N LYS A 420 84.27 11.33 15.18
CA LYS A 420 83.78 10.81 16.46
C LYS A 420 82.67 11.69 17.04
N LYS A 421 82.81 13.02 17.04
CA LYS A 421 81.72 13.94 17.43
C LYS A 421 80.51 13.80 16.52
N GLU A 422 80.69 13.68 15.21
CA GLU A 422 79.60 13.45 14.26
C GLU A 422 78.88 12.13 14.54
N LYS A 423 79.62 11.05 14.79
CA LYS A 423 79.06 9.76 15.21
C LYS A 423 78.30 9.85 16.54
N GLU A 424 78.83 10.57 17.53
CA GLU A 424 78.17 10.79 18.83
C GLU A 424 76.89 11.64 18.68
N ASN A 425 76.93 12.69 17.88
CA ASN A 425 75.78 13.53 17.52
C ASN A 425 74.69 12.72 16.81
N LEU A 426 75.05 11.94 15.77
CA LEU A 426 74.12 11.06 15.05
C LEU A 426 73.54 9.98 15.99
N SER A 427 74.35 9.41 16.87
CA SER A 427 73.87 8.45 17.88
C SER A 427 72.85 9.09 18.83
N SER A 428 73.07 10.34 19.26
CA SER A 428 72.12 11.08 20.10
C SER A 428 70.82 11.42 19.36
N MET A 429 70.90 11.74 18.06
CA MET A 429 69.75 12.00 17.19
C MET A 429 68.92 10.72 17.00
N VAL A 430 69.57 9.59 16.70
CA VAL A 430 68.91 8.27 16.58
C VAL A 430 68.22 7.91 17.88
N LEU A 431 68.87 8.06 19.04
CA LEU A 431 68.25 7.79 20.35
C LEU A 431 67.02 8.68 20.60
N SER A 432 67.08 9.97 20.26
CA SER A 432 65.92 10.87 20.37
C SER A 432 64.78 10.47 19.43
N LEU A 433 65.09 10.11 18.18
CA LEU A 433 64.11 9.63 17.21
C LEU A 433 63.47 8.31 17.65
N SER A 434 64.23 7.35 18.16
CA SER A 434 63.70 6.10 18.72
C SER A 434 62.78 6.35 19.93
N GLN A 435 63.11 7.30 20.81
CA GLN A 435 62.24 7.70 21.92
C GLN A 435 60.93 8.34 21.42
N ASN A 436 61.00 9.17 20.37
CA ASN A 436 59.82 9.77 19.74
C ASN A 436 58.94 8.71 19.05
N VAL A 437 59.54 7.72 18.36
CA VAL A 437 58.81 6.59 17.75
C VAL A 437 58.08 5.78 18.83
N ALA A 438 58.77 5.34 19.89
CA ALA A 438 58.14 4.63 21.00
C ALA A 438 57.01 5.46 21.68
N GLY A 439 57.21 6.78 21.79
CA GLY A 439 56.19 7.71 22.27
C GLY A 439 54.96 7.84 21.35
N LEU A 440 55.13 7.65 20.04
CA LEU A 440 54.03 7.63 19.06
C LEU A 440 53.34 6.26 19.02
N GLU A 441 54.08 5.16 19.10
CA GLU A 441 53.54 3.79 19.21
C GLU A 441 52.60 3.66 20.41
N VAL A 442 53.02 4.12 21.60
CA VAL A 442 52.18 4.11 22.81
C VAL A 442 50.92 4.99 22.66
N GLN A 443 50.98 6.07 21.87
CA GLN A 443 49.81 6.90 21.56
C GLN A 443 48.86 6.21 20.57
N ILE A 444 49.39 5.54 19.54
CA ILE A 444 48.61 4.71 18.61
C ILE A 444 47.92 3.60 19.40
N ASP A 445 48.63 2.89 20.27
CA ASP A 445 48.07 1.84 21.13
C ASP A 445 47.00 2.35 22.10
N ARG A 446 47.08 3.62 22.55
CA ARG A 446 46.00 4.21 23.34
C ARG A 446 44.77 4.47 22.48
N VAL A 447 44.95 5.09 21.31
CA VAL A 447 43.87 5.45 20.39
C VAL A 447 43.20 4.21 19.77
N THR A 448 43.92 3.12 19.52
CA THR A 448 43.32 1.85 19.07
C THR A 448 42.46 1.22 20.15
N ARG A 449 42.90 1.20 21.42
CA ARG A 449 42.09 0.74 22.57
C ARG A 449 40.85 1.61 22.78
N GLU A 450 40.99 2.93 22.73
CA GLU A 450 39.88 3.88 22.80
C GLU A 450 38.87 3.64 21.66
N LYS A 451 39.35 3.50 20.41
CA LYS A 451 38.53 3.17 19.24
C LYS A 451 37.78 1.84 19.40
N ILE A 452 38.43 0.79 19.90
CA ILE A 452 37.80 -0.53 20.11
C ILE A 452 36.71 -0.44 21.19
N SER A 453 36.96 0.29 22.29
CA SER A 453 35.96 0.51 23.33
C SER A 453 34.74 1.29 22.81
N LEU A 454 34.95 2.35 22.03
CA LEU A 454 33.88 3.12 21.40
C LEU A 454 33.11 2.31 20.34
N ALA A 455 33.78 1.42 19.60
CA ALA A 455 33.13 0.51 18.66
C ALA A 455 32.22 -0.49 19.38
N SER A 456 32.68 -1.11 20.48
CA SER A 456 31.85 -1.99 21.32
C SER A 456 30.62 -1.24 21.87
N GLN A 457 30.80 -0.04 22.43
CA GLN A 457 29.70 0.77 22.95
C GLN A 457 28.67 1.14 21.86
N LEU A 458 29.13 1.37 20.63
CA LEU A 458 28.26 1.63 19.48
C LEU A 458 27.48 0.37 19.05
N GLU A 459 28.14 -0.79 19.03
CA GLU A 459 27.51 -2.08 18.73
C GLU A 459 26.47 -2.46 19.80
N ASP A 460 26.79 -2.31 21.08
CA ASP A 460 25.86 -2.48 22.20
C ASP A 460 24.63 -1.57 22.06
N ALA A 461 24.83 -0.28 21.73
CA ALA A 461 23.74 0.66 21.51
C ALA A 461 22.90 0.35 20.25
N GLN A 462 23.52 -0.16 19.18
CA GLN A 462 22.80 -0.64 18.00
C GLN A 462 21.96 -1.87 18.30
N ASN A 463 22.50 -2.84 19.06
CA ASN A 463 21.79 -4.03 19.50
C ASN A 463 20.60 -3.68 20.42
N GLN A 464 20.76 -2.72 21.34
CA GLN A 464 19.67 -2.19 22.16
C GLN A 464 18.60 -1.50 21.32
N ASN A 465 18.96 -0.66 20.34
CA ASN A 465 17.98 -0.02 19.47
C ASN A 465 17.22 -1.05 18.61
N ALA A 466 17.91 -2.07 18.09
CA ALA A 466 17.27 -3.16 17.34
C ALA A 466 16.30 -3.98 18.22
N SER A 467 16.60 -4.20 19.50
CA SER A 467 15.67 -4.86 20.42
C SER A 467 14.44 -3.97 20.73
N HIS A 468 14.64 -2.68 20.96
CA HIS A 468 13.54 -1.71 21.12
C HIS A 468 12.65 -1.62 19.87
N ASP A 469 13.22 -1.60 18.66
CA ASP A 469 12.45 -1.62 17.42
C ASP A 469 11.60 -2.89 17.28
N ILE A 470 12.12 -4.05 17.70
CA ILE A 470 11.35 -5.31 17.75
C ILE A 470 10.21 -5.21 18.77
N GLU A 471 10.42 -4.59 19.93
CA GLU A 471 9.37 -4.39 20.95
C GLU A 471 8.30 -3.38 20.52
N ILE A 472 8.70 -2.25 19.94
CA ILE A 472 7.80 -1.27 19.34
C ILE A 472 6.96 -1.93 18.24
N ASN A 473 7.56 -2.75 17.37
CA ASN A 473 6.81 -3.47 16.34
C ASN A 473 5.82 -4.50 16.91
N LYS A 474 6.15 -5.21 18.00
CA LYS A 474 5.22 -6.08 18.73
C LYS A 474 4.04 -5.27 19.30
N VAL A 475 4.32 -4.19 20.04
CA VAL A 475 3.31 -3.34 20.68
C VAL A 475 2.41 -2.66 19.64
N CYS A 476 2.98 -2.11 18.57
CA CYS A 476 2.20 -1.58 17.44
C CYS A 476 1.41 -2.68 16.72
N GLY A 477 1.92 -3.92 16.66
CA GLY A 477 1.18 -5.10 16.18
C GLY A 477 -0.08 -5.35 17.01
N GLU A 478 0.07 -5.44 18.33
CA GLU A 478 -1.04 -5.65 19.27
C GLU A 478 -2.05 -4.49 19.27
N ILE A 479 -1.59 -3.23 19.27
CA ILE A 479 -2.49 -2.06 19.17
C ILE A 479 -3.27 -2.07 17.86
N ARG A 480 -2.65 -2.46 16.73
CA ARG A 480 -3.36 -2.63 15.44
C ARG A 480 -4.37 -3.78 15.49
N TYR A 481 -4.07 -4.88 16.18
CA TYR A 481 -5.00 -5.99 16.38
C TYR A 481 -6.21 -5.57 17.25
N GLN A 482 -5.98 -4.91 18.38
CA GLN A 482 -7.04 -4.38 19.25
C GLN A 482 -7.89 -3.31 18.57
N LEU A 483 -7.27 -2.40 17.79
CA LEU A 483 -7.98 -1.40 16.98
C LEU A 483 -8.86 -2.06 15.92
N ASN A 484 -8.38 -3.08 15.23
CA ASN A 484 -9.19 -3.83 14.26
C ASN A 484 -10.33 -4.60 14.95
N GLN A 485 -10.08 -5.23 16.10
CA GLN A 485 -11.11 -5.96 16.85
C GLN A 485 -12.21 -5.02 17.37
N THR A 486 -11.84 -3.85 17.92
CA THR A 486 -12.79 -2.84 18.38
C THR A 486 -13.54 -2.18 17.22
N LYS A 487 -12.89 -1.95 16.08
CA LYS A 487 -13.56 -1.51 14.85
C LYS A 487 -14.59 -2.52 14.35
N MET A 488 -14.25 -3.81 14.28
CA MET A 488 -15.22 -4.84 13.86
C MET A 488 -16.45 -4.87 14.78
N LYS A 489 -16.24 -4.83 16.11
CA LYS A 489 -17.32 -4.74 17.10
C LYS A 489 -18.18 -3.49 16.94
N LYS A 490 -17.57 -2.33 16.65
CA LYS A 490 -18.27 -1.07 16.36
C LYS A 490 -19.12 -1.19 15.09
N ASP A 491 -18.52 -1.66 14.00
CA ASP A 491 -19.18 -1.72 12.68
C ASP A 491 -20.35 -2.73 12.68
N GLU A 492 -20.28 -3.77 13.54
CA GLU A 492 -21.36 -4.71 13.85
C GLU A 492 -22.48 -4.07 14.68
N VAL A 493 -22.17 -3.36 15.77
CA VAL A 493 -23.17 -2.60 16.55
C VAL A 493 -23.84 -1.49 15.71
N GLU A 494 -23.10 -0.85 14.80
CA GLU A 494 -23.66 0.14 13.86
C GLU A 494 -24.54 -0.51 12.79
N LYS A 495 -24.29 -1.77 12.40
CA LYS A 495 -25.20 -2.55 11.56
C LYS A 495 -26.49 -2.86 12.33
N ASP A 496 -26.38 -3.41 13.54
CA ASP A 496 -27.55 -3.73 14.36
C ASP A 496 -28.39 -2.49 14.66
N HIS A 497 -27.78 -1.34 14.98
CA HIS A 497 -28.49 -0.08 15.16
C HIS A 497 -29.25 0.35 13.89
N ARG A 498 -28.67 0.18 12.70
CA ARG A 498 -29.38 0.43 11.43
C ARG A 498 -30.55 -0.53 11.24
N ASP A 499 -30.37 -1.82 11.54
CA ASP A 499 -31.42 -2.82 11.43
C ASP A 499 -32.58 -2.54 12.41
N TYR A 500 -32.29 -2.20 13.67
CA TYR A 500 -33.29 -1.72 14.64
C TYR A 500 -34.00 -0.44 14.15
N ARG A 501 -33.25 0.57 13.68
CA ARG A 501 -33.82 1.81 13.17
C ARG A 501 -34.79 1.59 12.01
N THR A 502 -34.48 0.67 11.09
CA THR A 502 -35.42 0.33 9.99
C THR A 502 -36.59 -0.52 10.45
N LYS A 503 -36.47 -1.36 11.50
CA LYS A 503 -37.62 -2.05 12.12
C LYS A 503 -38.59 -1.05 12.73
N THR A 504 -38.10 -0.15 13.59
CA THR A 504 -38.91 0.90 14.21
C THR A 504 -39.54 1.85 13.17
N MET A 505 -38.84 2.18 12.07
CA MET A 505 -39.46 2.97 11.00
C MET A 505 -40.66 2.25 10.36
N ARG A 506 -40.52 0.95 10.03
CA ARG A 506 -41.65 0.15 9.49
C ARG A 506 -42.80 0.00 10.50
N GLU A 507 -42.50 -0.15 11.78
CA GLU A 507 -43.51 -0.18 12.85
C GLU A 507 -44.27 1.15 12.97
N LEU A 508 -43.60 2.28 12.78
CA LEU A 508 -44.23 3.60 12.72
C LEU A 508 -45.07 3.76 11.44
N GLU A 509 -44.54 3.37 10.27
CA GLU A 509 -45.27 3.38 9.00
C GLU A 509 -46.56 2.54 9.06
N ILE A 510 -46.53 1.38 9.74
CA ILE A 510 -47.72 0.54 9.97
C ILE A 510 -48.72 1.25 10.89
N LYS A 511 -48.25 1.83 12.01
CA LYS A 511 -49.12 2.57 12.94
C LYS A 511 -49.72 3.82 12.32
N ASP A 512 -49.00 4.54 11.46
CA ASP A 512 -49.55 5.66 10.71
C ASP A 512 -50.61 5.21 9.69
N GLN A 513 -50.42 4.07 9.04
CA GLN A 513 -51.46 3.46 8.19
C GLN A 513 -52.71 3.03 8.99
N GLU A 514 -52.54 2.49 10.20
CA GLU A 514 -53.64 2.19 11.12
C GLU A 514 -54.36 3.46 11.59
N ILE A 515 -53.61 4.50 11.96
CA ILE A 515 -54.16 5.82 12.32
C ILE A 515 -54.94 6.44 11.15
N VAL A 516 -54.48 6.29 9.91
CA VAL A 516 -55.22 6.75 8.72
C VAL A 516 -56.51 5.95 8.50
N LYS A 517 -56.49 4.62 8.65
CA LYS A 517 -57.69 3.76 8.58
C LYS A 517 -58.71 4.16 9.66
N LEU A 518 -58.29 4.23 10.92
CA LEU A 518 -59.15 4.59 12.05
C LEU A 518 -59.69 6.03 11.93
N LYS A 519 -58.93 6.97 11.36
CA LYS A 519 -59.44 8.32 11.01
C LYS A 519 -60.51 8.27 9.92
N ALA A 520 -60.34 7.43 8.90
CA ALA A 520 -61.35 7.25 7.84
C ALA A 520 -62.63 6.60 8.38
N GLU A 521 -62.53 5.55 9.19
CA GLU A 521 -63.66 4.90 9.87
C GLU A 521 -64.38 5.87 10.83
N LEU A 522 -63.63 6.64 11.62
CA LEU A 522 -64.19 7.68 12.49
C LEU A 522 -64.95 8.73 11.68
N ASN A 523 -64.40 9.17 10.55
CA ASN A 523 -65.07 10.15 9.68
C ASN A 523 -66.31 9.57 8.99
N GLN A 524 -66.29 8.30 8.58
CA GLN A 524 -67.48 7.62 8.05
C GLN A 524 -68.57 7.47 9.12
N ASN A 525 -68.20 7.15 10.36
CA ASN A 525 -69.15 7.08 11.47
C ASN A 525 -69.69 8.46 11.89
N LYS A 526 -68.87 9.53 11.81
CA LYS A 526 -69.34 10.92 11.93
C LYS A 526 -70.35 11.27 10.83
N GLN A 527 -70.05 10.99 9.56
CA GLN A 527 -70.97 11.23 8.45
C GLN A 527 -72.31 10.47 8.62
N ARG A 528 -72.26 9.22 9.13
CA ARG A 528 -73.48 8.46 9.48
C ARG A 528 -74.27 9.10 10.63
N LEU A 529 -73.58 9.63 11.65
CA LEU A 529 -74.21 10.34 12.76
C LEU A 529 -74.79 11.68 12.31
N GLU A 530 -74.08 12.43 11.49
CA GLU A 530 -74.54 13.68 10.87
C GLU A 530 -75.74 13.45 9.96
N GLN A 531 -75.74 12.39 9.14
CA GLN A 531 -76.89 12.00 8.31
C GLN A 531 -78.09 11.62 9.19
N THR A 532 -77.93 10.69 10.14
CA THR A 532 -79.05 10.30 11.02
C THR A 532 -79.55 11.46 11.89
N GLN A 533 -78.68 12.40 12.27
CA GLN A 533 -79.10 13.63 12.93
C GLN A 533 -79.85 14.59 11.99
N GLN A 534 -79.47 14.68 10.71
CA GLN A 534 -80.22 15.40 9.67
C GLN A 534 -81.59 14.75 9.43
N ASP A 535 -81.67 13.42 9.31
CA ASP A 535 -82.90 12.65 9.17
C ASP A 535 -83.82 12.88 10.38
N ILE A 536 -83.25 12.90 11.60
CA ILE A 536 -83.98 13.24 12.84
C ILE A 536 -84.47 14.69 12.84
N THR A 537 -83.71 15.65 12.30
CA THR A 537 -84.23 17.03 12.14
C THR A 537 -85.32 17.12 11.07
N GLY A 538 -85.19 16.41 9.95
CA GLY A 538 -86.24 16.33 8.93
C GLY A 538 -87.53 15.72 9.48
N ALA A 539 -87.44 14.61 10.20
CA ALA A 539 -88.57 13.97 10.87
C ALA A 539 -89.17 14.86 11.98
N LYS A 540 -88.36 15.67 12.69
CA LYS A 540 -88.87 16.69 13.63
C LYS A 540 -89.61 17.81 12.91
N ASP A 541 -89.08 18.31 11.81
CA ASP A 541 -89.73 19.34 10.99
C ASP A 541 -91.02 18.82 10.33
N GLU A 542 -91.08 17.55 9.96
CA GLU A 542 -92.30 16.87 9.53
C GLU A 542 -93.31 16.71 10.67
N CYS A 543 -92.88 16.29 11.87
CA CYS A 543 -93.72 16.30 13.07
C CYS A 543 -94.25 17.70 13.40
N LEU A 544 -93.43 18.75 13.23
CA LEU A 544 -93.87 20.15 13.40
C LEU A 544 -94.89 20.55 12.34
N LYS A 545 -94.65 20.26 11.06
CA LYS A 545 -95.61 20.52 9.96
C LYS A 545 -96.93 19.77 10.17
N LEU A 546 -96.88 18.52 10.64
CA LEU A 546 -98.05 17.71 10.98
C LEU A 546 -98.78 18.26 12.22
N THR A 547 -98.05 18.77 13.22
CA THR A 547 -98.63 19.41 14.41
C THR A 547 -99.28 20.76 14.06
N GLU A 548 -98.67 21.54 13.18
CA GLU A 548 -99.29 22.73 12.59
C GLU A 548 -100.55 22.39 11.78
N LEU A 549 -100.50 21.34 10.96
CA LEU A 549 -101.65 20.90 10.17
C LEU A 549 -102.79 20.41 11.08
N LEU A 550 -102.45 19.63 12.10
CA LEU A 550 -103.37 19.21 13.16
C LEU A 550 -104.01 20.44 13.80
N GLY A 551 -103.24 21.39 14.33
CA GLY A 551 -103.75 22.62 14.94
C GLY A 551 -104.62 23.46 14.00
N LYS A 552 -104.30 23.51 12.69
CA LYS A 552 -105.15 24.15 11.67
C LYS A 552 -106.48 23.40 11.50
N THR A 553 -106.48 22.07 11.46
CA THR A 553 -107.71 21.26 11.39
C THR A 553 -108.50 21.26 12.70
N GLU A 554 -107.86 21.32 13.87
CA GLU A 554 -108.51 21.46 15.17
C GLU A 554 -109.16 22.84 15.33
N HIS A 555 -108.53 23.89 14.79
CA HIS A 555 -109.14 25.22 14.72
C HIS A 555 -110.34 25.24 13.77
N GLN A 556 -110.25 24.62 12.58
CA GLN A 556 -111.41 24.44 11.68
C GLN A 556 -112.52 23.59 12.32
N LEU A 557 -112.17 22.56 13.09
CA LEU A 557 -113.11 21.75 13.86
C LEU A 557 -113.75 22.56 15.00
N HIS A 558 -113.02 23.47 15.63
CA HIS A 558 -113.57 24.39 16.63
C HIS A 558 -114.52 25.42 15.99
N LEU A 559 -114.16 26.01 14.86
CA LEU A 559 -115.03 26.92 14.10
C LEU A 559 -116.32 26.22 13.67
N THR A 560 -116.23 25.03 13.06
CA THR A 560 -117.42 24.26 12.66
C THR A 560 -118.25 23.72 13.84
N ARG A 561 -117.63 23.49 15.02
CA ARG A 561 -118.37 23.27 16.28
C ARG A 561 -119.13 24.53 16.72
N LEU A 562 -118.51 25.71 16.63
CA LEU A 562 -119.12 26.99 17.02
C LEU A 562 -120.24 27.40 16.04
N GLU A 563 -120.07 27.13 14.74
CA GLU A 563 -121.13 27.21 13.72
C GLU A 563 -122.28 26.24 14.03
N LYS A 564 -121.97 24.97 14.33
CA LYS A 564 -122.96 23.97 14.76
C LYS A 564 -123.68 24.41 16.04
N GLU A 565 -123.01 25.02 17.00
CA GLU A 565 -123.60 25.51 18.24
C GLU A 565 -124.50 26.73 17.98
N ASN A 566 -124.11 27.64 17.08
CA ASN A 566 -124.97 28.74 16.60
C ASN A 566 -126.23 28.20 15.89
N ILE A 567 -126.08 27.21 15.00
CA ILE A 567 -127.20 26.54 14.31
C ILE A 567 -128.10 25.79 15.32
N GLN A 568 -127.50 25.09 16.29
CA GLN A 568 -128.24 24.41 17.36
C GLN A 568 -128.98 25.42 18.24
N HIS A 569 -128.41 26.60 18.49
CA HIS A 569 -129.02 27.67 19.27
C HIS A 569 -130.12 28.40 18.47
N SER A 570 -129.99 28.56 17.15
CA SER A 570 -131.08 29.07 16.31
C SER A 570 -132.24 28.08 16.25
N PHE A 571 -131.97 26.78 16.04
CA PHE A 571 -133.00 25.74 16.14
C PHE A 571 -133.64 25.67 17.53
N ASN A 572 -132.88 25.81 18.62
CA ASN A 572 -133.45 25.87 19.98
C ASN A 572 -134.35 27.10 20.17
N LYS A 573 -134.00 28.24 19.55
CA LYS A 573 -134.81 29.48 19.60
C LYS A 573 -136.10 29.31 18.80
N GLU A 574 -136.02 28.77 17.59
CA GLU A 574 -137.20 28.45 16.76
C GLU A 574 -138.10 27.40 17.44
N ALA A 575 -137.52 26.32 17.95
CA ALA A 575 -138.24 25.27 18.67
C ALA A 575 -138.97 25.84 19.90
N LYS A 576 -138.33 26.73 20.68
CA LYS A 576 -139.00 27.43 21.80
C LYS A 576 -140.13 28.33 21.32
N THR A 577 -139.99 29.04 20.20
CA THR A 577 -141.10 29.85 19.64
C THR A 577 -142.25 29.00 19.09
N ARG A 578 -141.96 27.84 18.45
CA ARG A 578 -142.99 26.91 18.00
C ARG A 578 -143.67 26.19 19.18
N ALA A 579 -142.93 25.84 20.23
CA ALA A 579 -143.48 25.28 21.45
C ALA A 579 -144.43 26.27 22.16
N LEU A 580 -144.06 27.55 22.25
CA LEU A 580 -144.95 28.60 22.77
C LEU A 580 -146.22 28.77 21.91
N GLN A 581 -146.10 28.76 20.58
CA GLN A 581 -147.29 28.80 19.69
C GLN A 581 -148.15 27.54 19.75
N ALA A 582 -147.57 26.38 20.06
CA ALA A 582 -148.32 25.14 20.30
C ALA A 582 -149.05 25.21 21.64
N GLN A 583 -148.35 25.60 22.72
CA GLN A 583 -148.90 25.76 24.07
C GLN A 583 -150.01 26.80 24.12
N GLN A 584 -149.92 27.90 23.36
CA GLN A 584 -151.00 28.89 23.23
C GLN A 584 -152.24 28.30 22.57
N ARG A 585 -152.10 27.55 21.46
CA ARG A 585 -153.23 26.83 20.85
C ARG A 585 -153.82 25.77 21.78
N GLU A 586 -152.99 25.08 22.56
CA GLU A 586 -153.42 24.07 23.52
C GLU A 586 -154.20 24.70 24.69
N GLN A 587 -153.82 25.90 25.14
CA GLN A 587 -154.57 26.71 26.11
C GLN A 587 -155.90 27.24 25.53
N GLU A 588 -155.92 27.71 24.28
CA GLU A 588 -157.16 28.12 23.60
C GLU A 588 -158.14 26.94 23.41
N LEU A 589 -157.62 25.75 23.08
CA LEU A 589 -158.41 24.53 22.91
C LEU A 589 -158.92 23.99 24.25
N THR A 590 -158.09 23.96 25.29
CA THR A 590 -158.54 23.51 26.63
C THR A 590 -159.55 24.47 27.26
N GLN A 591 -159.43 25.79 27.06
CA GLN A 591 -160.47 26.74 27.47
C GLN A 591 -161.80 26.51 26.74
N LYS A 592 -161.78 26.25 25.41
CA LYS A 592 -162.98 25.90 24.65
C LYS A 592 -163.57 24.55 25.08
N MET A 593 -162.72 23.57 25.39
CA MET A 593 -163.15 22.26 25.87
C MET A 593 -163.87 22.38 27.22
N GLN A 594 -163.27 23.07 28.20
CA GLN A 594 -163.90 23.36 29.49
C GLN A 594 -165.20 24.17 29.35
N GLN A 595 -165.28 25.07 28.37
CA GLN A 595 -166.50 25.84 28.10
C GLN A 595 -167.61 24.99 27.46
N MET A 596 -167.27 23.98 26.66
CA MET A 596 -168.21 22.98 26.14
C MET A 596 -168.63 21.97 27.22
N GLU A 597 -167.69 21.49 28.02
CA GLU A 597 -167.94 20.58 29.16
C GLU A 597 -168.89 21.22 30.18
N ALA A 598 -168.63 22.47 30.58
CA ALA A 598 -169.51 23.22 31.48
C ALA A 598 -170.87 23.63 30.87
N GLN A 599 -171.08 23.48 29.56
CA GLN A 599 -172.39 23.56 28.92
C GLN A 599 -173.07 22.19 28.90
N HIS A 600 -172.34 21.12 28.58
CA HIS A 600 -172.86 19.76 28.63
C HIS A 600 -173.30 19.37 30.04
N ASP A 601 -172.49 19.62 31.08
CA ASP A 601 -172.86 19.34 32.47
C ASP A 601 -174.14 20.04 32.92
N LYS A 602 -174.44 21.25 32.41
CA LYS A 602 -175.72 21.93 32.67
C LYS A 602 -176.87 21.20 32.00
N THR A 603 -176.76 20.91 30.71
CA THR A 603 -177.80 20.16 29.98
C THR A 603 -178.01 18.75 30.57
N VAL A 604 -176.96 18.09 31.03
CA VAL A 604 -177.03 16.79 31.70
C VAL A 604 -177.73 16.91 33.04
N ASN A 605 -177.39 17.89 33.90
CA ASN A 605 -178.08 18.07 35.18
C ASN A 605 -179.56 18.48 35.01
N GLU A 606 -179.90 19.29 34.00
CA GLU A 606 -181.29 19.63 33.67
C GLU A 606 -182.07 18.40 33.20
N LEU A 607 -181.47 17.57 32.31
CA LEU A 607 -182.05 16.30 31.88
C LEU A 607 -182.18 15.29 33.04
N ASP A 608 -181.23 15.25 33.97
CA ASP A 608 -181.26 14.31 35.10
C ASP A 608 -182.30 14.72 36.17
N VAL A 609 -182.51 16.03 36.39
CA VAL A 609 -183.65 16.52 37.18
C VAL A 609 -184.99 16.20 36.51
N LEU A 610 -185.09 16.37 35.19
CA LEU A 610 -186.27 15.96 34.42
C LEU A 610 -186.51 14.45 34.52
N LEU A 611 -185.48 13.62 34.35
CA LEU A 611 -185.55 12.16 34.49
C LEU A 611 -185.99 11.72 35.88
N ARG A 612 -185.47 12.35 36.95
CA ARG A 612 -185.90 12.05 38.32
C ARG A 612 -187.39 12.39 38.52
N SER A 613 -187.83 13.57 38.06
CA SER A 613 -189.24 13.98 38.17
C SER A 613 -190.19 13.10 37.35
N GLN A 614 -189.79 12.66 36.15
CA GLN A 614 -190.55 11.71 35.33
C GLN A 614 -190.57 10.29 35.92
N ASN A 615 -189.48 9.84 36.58
CA ASN A 615 -189.47 8.54 37.25
C ASN A 615 -190.35 8.51 38.51
N GLU A 616 -190.42 9.61 39.28
CA GLU A 616 -191.40 9.74 40.37
C GLU A 616 -192.85 9.71 39.86
N LEU A 617 -193.13 10.38 38.74
CA LEU A 617 -194.45 10.35 38.10
C LEU A 617 -194.79 8.94 37.60
N LEU A 618 -193.83 8.25 36.97
CA LEU A 618 -193.96 6.86 36.53
C LEU A 618 -194.16 5.88 37.68
N SER A 619 -193.56 6.11 38.85
CA SER A 619 -193.82 5.27 40.03
C SER A 619 -195.25 5.47 40.54
N LYS A 620 -195.69 6.72 40.68
CA LYS A 620 -197.07 7.06 41.11
C LYS A 620 -198.11 6.48 40.14
N LEU A 621 -197.88 6.58 38.82
CA LEU A 621 -198.71 5.94 37.80
C LEU A 621 -198.67 4.40 37.86
N LYS A 622 -197.53 3.78 38.17
CA LYS A 622 -197.45 2.32 38.37
C LYS A 622 -198.25 1.86 39.59
N ASP A 623 -198.24 2.61 40.69
CA ASP A 623 -198.99 2.27 41.89
C ASP A 623 -200.51 2.45 41.70
N GLU A 624 -200.93 3.49 40.96
CA GLU A 624 -202.32 3.65 40.53
C GLU A 624 -202.76 2.55 39.54
N CYS A 625 -201.94 2.19 38.55
CA CYS A 625 -202.20 1.05 37.67
C CYS A 625 -202.29 -0.28 38.44
N CYS A 626 -201.42 -0.52 39.42
CA CYS A 626 -201.47 -1.72 40.28
C CYS A 626 -202.72 -1.78 41.17
N THR A 627 -203.27 -0.63 41.59
CA THR A 627 -204.51 -0.58 42.38
C THR A 627 -205.77 -0.59 41.52
N LEU A 628 -205.73 -0.12 40.27
CA LEU A 628 -206.78 -0.39 39.28
C LEU A 628 -206.80 -1.87 38.86
N ALA A 629 -205.63 -2.49 38.61
CA ALA A 629 -205.54 -3.90 38.23
C ALA A 629 -206.22 -4.82 39.26
N LYS A 630 -205.93 -4.64 40.55
CA LYS A 630 -206.55 -5.43 41.64
C LYS A 630 -208.06 -5.18 41.79
N LYS A 631 -208.55 -3.99 41.42
CA LYS A 631 -209.99 -3.69 41.36
C LYS A 631 -210.66 -4.35 40.13
N LEU A 632 -209.95 -4.42 39.00
CA LEU A 632 -210.42 -5.13 37.81
C LEU A 632 -210.47 -6.65 38.07
N GLU A 633 -209.44 -7.24 38.67
CA GLU A 633 -209.42 -8.67 39.04
C GLU A 633 -210.63 -9.05 39.92
N TYR A 634 -210.94 -8.24 40.94
CA TYR A 634 -212.12 -8.44 41.80
C TYR A 634 -213.45 -8.39 41.03
N VAL A 635 -213.57 -7.51 40.02
CA VAL A 635 -214.76 -7.41 39.17
C VAL A 635 -214.82 -8.56 38.14
N THR A 636 -213.70 -8.98 37.56
CA THR A 636 -213.67 -10.10 36.61
C THR A 636 -214.00 -11.43 37.29
N GLU A 637 -213.53 -11.67 38.52
CA GLU A 637 -213.85 -12.92 39.23
C GLU A 637 -215.32 -12.96 39.69
N LYS A 638 -215.90 -11.80 40.03
CA LYS A 638 -217.35 -11.66 40.28
C LYS A 638 -218.17 -11.93 39.01
N ASN A 639 -217.81 -11.30 37.89
CA ASN A 639 -218.50 -11.54 36.62
C ASN A 639 -218.36 -13.01 36.16
N ARG A 640 -217.23 -13.66 36.43
CA ARG A 640 -216.99 -15.08 36.15
C ARG A 640 -217.92 -16.00 36.94
N SER A 641 -218.22 -15.68 38.21
CA SER A 641 -219.18 -16.48 39.01
C SER A 641 -220.63 -16.26 38.58
N GLU A 642 -220.99 -15.05 38.13
CA GLU A 642 -222.32 -14.74 37.57
C GLU A 642 -222.54 -15.41 36.19
N VAL A 643 -221.53 -15.44 35.32
CA VAL A 643 -221.55 -16.20 34.06
C VAL A 643 -221.72 -17.71 34.32
N GLY A 644 -221.11 -18.24 35.39
CA GLY A 644 -221.27 -19.65 35.80
C GLY A 644 -222.70 -20.03 36.21
N GLN A 645 -223.45 -19.10 36.80
CA GLN A 645 -224.88 -19.30 37.12
C GLN A 645 -225.73 -19.25 35.84
N LEU A 646 -225.47 -18.30 34.95
CA LEU A 646 -226.17 -18.18 33.66
C LEU A 646 -225.89 -19.36 32.71
N SER A 647 -224.74 -20.03 32.80
CA SER A 647 -224.51 -21.29 32.07
C SER A 647 -225.38 -22.44 32.58
N GLN A 648 -225.63 -22.54 33.90
CA GLN A 648 -226.52 -23.56 34.45
C GLN A 648 -227.98 -23.35 34.02
N GLU A 649 -228.45 -22.10 33.90
CA GLU A 649 -229.76 -21.82 33.30
C GLU A 649 -229.80 -22.14 31.80
N ASN A 650 -228.75 -21.82 31.03
CA ASN A 650 -228.70 -22.10 29.60
C ASN A 650 -228.75 -23.61 29.30
N GLU A 651 -227.97 -24.43 30.00
CA GLU A 651 -228.01 -25.90 29.84
C GLU A 651 -229.39 -26.47 30.21
N TYR A 652 -230.02 -25.95 31.27
CA TYR A 652 -231.37 -26.34 31.68
C TYR A 652 -232.43 -26.00 30.61
N VAL A 653 -232.34 -24.82 29.99
CA VAL A 653 -233.24 -24.42 28.90
C VAL A 653 -232.96 -25.22 27.62
N HIS A 654 -231.70 -25.43 27.25
CA HIS A 654 -231.32 -26.16 26.03
C HIS A 654 -231.75 -27.64 26.11
N GLY A 655 -231.50 -28.32 27.23
CA GLY A 655 -231.96 -29.69 27.47
C GLY A 655 -233.49 -29.82 27.61
N ARG A 656 -234.22 -28.72 27.84
CA ARG A 656 -235.68 -28.68 27.79
C ARG A 656 -236.20 -28.47 26.36
N LEU A 657 -235.45 -27.75 25.52
CA LEU A 657 -235.71 -27.62 24.08
C LEU A 657 -235.50 -28.95 23.36
N GLU A 658 -234.41 -29.66 23.65
CA GLU A 658 -234.07 -30.95 23.03
C GLU A 658 -235.15 -32.03 23.26
N LYS A 659 -235.80 -32.01 24.44
CA LYS A 659 -236.93 -32.88 24.81
C LYS A 659 -238.25 -32.51 24.12
N MET A 660 -238.36 -31.30 23.57
CA MET A 660 -239.46 -30.91 22.69
C MET A 660 -239.13 -31.21 21.22
N GLN A 661 -237.87 -31.04 20.80
CA GLN A 661 -237.38 -31.37 19.46
C GLN A 661 -237.66 -32.83 19.10
N LYS A 662 -237.18 -33.77 19.94
CA LYS A 662 -237.35 -35.22 19.69
C LYS A 662 -238.81 -35.68 19.72
N ARG A 663 -239.67 -35.00 20.47
CA ARG A 663 -241.13 -35.20 20.47
C ARG A 663 -241.82 -34.73 19.19
N ASN A 664 -241.17 -33.87 18.41
CA ASN A 664 -241.62 -33.43 17.10
C ASN A 664 -241.12 -34.42 16.02
N ASP A 665 -239.87 -34.86 16.12
CA ASP A 665 -239.28 -35.92 15.27
C ASP A 665 -240.07 -37.25 15.37
N GLU A 666 -240.53 -37.60 16.59
CA GLU A 666 -241.42 -38.73 16.87
C GLU A 666 -242.78 -38.65 16.14
N LEU A 667 -243.25 -37.45 15.76
CA LEU A 667 -244.52 -37.23 15.05
C LEU A 667 -244.34 -37.17 13.53
N GLU A 668 -243.26 -36.55 13.04
CA GLU A 668 -243.03 -36.38 11.60
C GLU A 668 -242.77 -37.72 10.88
N ILE A 669 -242.02 -38.64 11.50
CA ILE A 669 -241.75 -39.97 10.93
C ILE A 669 -243.04 -40.82 10.85
N GLN A 670 -243.96 -40.68 11.83
CA GLN A 670 -245.24 -41.40 11.82
C GLN A 670 -246.13 -40.97 10.64
N CYS A 671 -246.05 -39.71 10.21
CA CYS A 671 -246.78 -39.24 9.02
C CYS A 671 -246.21 -39.78 7.69
N ILE A 672 -244.87 -39.87 7.56
CA ILE A 672 -244.22 -40.13 6.26
C ILE A 672 -244.36 -41.58 5.78
N GLN A 673 -244.38 -42.59 6.67
CA GLN A 673 -244.55 -43.99 6.24
C GLN A 673 -246.00 -44.44 6.10
N HIS A 674 -246.94 -43.86 6.87
CA HIS A 674 -248.36 -44.20 6.73
C HIS A 674 -248.92 -43.78 5.34
N GLY A 675 -248.37 -42.71 4.74
CA GLY A 675 -248.67 -42.34 3.35
C GLY A 675 -248.10 -43.33 2.32
N LYS A 676 -246.83 -43.72 2.44
CA LYS A 676 -246.11 -44.48 1.40
C LYS A 676 -246.57 -45.93 1.21
N MET A 677 -247.14 -46.59 2.22
CA MET A 677 -247.74 -47.92 2.01
C MET A 677 -249.09 -47.84 1.28
N HIS A 678 -249.88 -46.79 1.53
CA HIS A 678 -251.21 -46.62 0.94
C HIS A 678 -251.16 -46.31 -0.58
N GLU A 679 -250.02 -45.82 -1.07
CA GLU A 679 -249.84 -45.47 -2.49
C GLU A 679 -249.39 -46.64 -3.38
N LYS A 680 -248.98 -47.79 -2.82
CA LYS A 680 -248.64 -49.00 -3.58
C LYS A 680 -249.59 -50.19 -3.41
N MET A 681 -250.71 -50.02 -2.72
CA MET A 681 -251.86 -50.95 -2.83
C MET A 681 -252.81 -50.58 -4.00
N LYS A 682 -252.68 -49.39 -4.60
CA LYS A 682 -253.73 -48.81 -5.46
C LYS A 682 -253.79 -49.32 -6.92
N LEU A 683 -252.67 -49.72 -7.52
CA LEU A 683 -252.63 -50.12 -8.94
C LEU A 683 -251.86 -51.43 -9.16
N SER A 684 -252.62 -52.52 -9.08
CA SER A 684 -252.38 -53.68 -9.95
C SER A 684 -252.78 -53.33 -11.39
N THR A 685 -252.26 -54.09 -12.37
CA THR A 685 -252.54 -54.01 -13.82
C THR A 685 -252.03 -52.78 -14.61
N THR A 686 -251.56 -53.07 -15.84
CA THR A 686 -251.23 -52.17 -16.97
C THR A 686 -249.93 -51.31 -17.01
N VAL A 687 -248.84 -51.94 -17.52
CA VAL A 687 -248.07 -51.55 -18.75
C VAL A 687 -247.14 -50.30 -18.76
N GLN A 688 -245.80 -50.57 -18.83
CA GLN A 688 -244.70 -49.78 -19.49
C GLN A 688 -244.38 -48.35 -18.92
N ARG A 689 -243.19 -47.70 -19.03
CA ARG A 689 -241.78 -47.92 -19.51
C ARG A 689 -241.00 -46.63 -19.13
N LYS A 690 -239.68 -46.50 -18.88
CA LYS A 690 -238.50 -47.32 -18.45
C LYS A 690 -237.29 -46.34 -18.37
N SER A 691 -236.16 -46.71 -17.74
CA SER A 691 -234.80 -46.09 -17.81
C SER A 691 -234.45 -44.90 -16.91
N LEU A 692 -233.21 -44.75 -16.39
CA LEU A 692 -232.07 -45.65 -15.99
C LEU A 692 -231.10 -44.75 -15.15
N GLU A 693 -230.49 -45.14 -14.02
CA GLU A 693 -229.15 -45.79 -13.83
C GLU A 693 -227.98 -44.87 -14.35
N ASP A 694 -226.77 -44.82 -13.79
CA ASP A 694 -225.86 -45.94 -13.49
C ASP A 694 -225.04 -45.77 -12.18
N TRP A 695 -225.42 -46.51 -11.15
CA TRP A 695 -224.49 -47.47 -10.53
C TRP A 695 -224.94 -48.82 -11.10
N GLN A 696 -224.09 -49.51 -11.87
CA GLN A 696 -223.78 -50.95 -11.72
C GLN A 696 -222.91 -51.47 -12.88
N PHE A 697 -222.44 -52.70 -12.69
CA PHE A 697 -222.15 -53.74 -13.67
C PHE A 697 -220.82 -53.78 -14.43
N GLU A 698 -220.36 -55.02 -14.50
CA GLU A 698 -219.23 -55.53 -15.25
C GLU A 698 -219.53 -55.51 -16.76
N ALA A 699 -218.45 -55.67 -17.54
CA ALA A 699 -218.40 -55.66 -18.99
C ALA A 699 -219.61 -56.29 -19.71
N ASP A 700 -220.23 -55.52 -20.62
CA ASP A 700 -220.56 -56.04 -21.96
C ASP A 700 -220.82 -54.92 -22.99
N VAL A 701 -221.09 -55.32 -24.24
CA VAL A 701 -221.51 -54.47 -25.38
C VAL A 701 -220.50 -53.41 -25.86
N TYR A 702 -219.33 -53.93 -26.22
CA TYR A 702 -218.66 -53.51 -27.46
C TYR A 702 -219.69 -53.38 -28.61
N LEU A 703 -219.50 -52.42 -29.54
CA LEU A 703 -220.23 -52.34 -30.82
C LEU A 703 -221.77 -52.21 -30.75
N PHE A 704 -222.32 -51.20 -30.06
CA PHE A 704 -223.61 -50.64 -30.50
C PHE A 704 -223.81 -49.13 -30.28
N LEU A 705 -223.99 -48.29 -31.31
CA LEU A 705 -223.53 -48.38 -32.70
C LEU A 705 -223.54 -46.96 -33.31
N ARG A 706 -222.44 -46.52 -33.92
CA ARG A 706 -222.33 -45.98 -35.31
C ARG A 706 -223.30 -44.93 -35.90
N HIS A 707 -224.57 -44.89 -35.52
CA HIS A 707 -225.68 -44.51 -36.42
C HIS A 707 -226.71 -43.52 -35.82
N GLN A 708 -226.21 -42.44 -35.20
CA GLN A 708 -226.96 -41.17 -35.20
C GLN A 708 -226.03 -39.94 -35.30
N TRP A 709 -224.87 -40.03 -35.96
CA TRP A 709 -224.72 -40.04 -37.44
C TRP A 709 -225.39 -38.86 -38.17
N LEU A 710 -226.68 -38.64 -37.95
CA LEU A 710 -227.49 -37.76 -38.79
C LEU A 710 -228.54 -36.96 -38.00
N LEU A 711 -228.15 -36.36 -36.88
CA LEU A 711 -228.62 -35.02 -36.50
C LEU A 711 -227.40 -34.09 -36.48
N GLN A 712 -226.72 -33.96 -37.61
CA GLN A 712 -227.03 -33.05 -38.73
C GLN A 712 -226.48 -31.64 -38.48
N GLN A 713 -225.55 -31.16 -39.31
CA GLN A 713 -225.76 -30.85 -40.74
C GLN A 713 -226.83 -29.80 -41.03
N LEU A 714 -227.50 -29.23 -40.02
CA LEU A 714 -228.40 -28.09 -40.21
C LEU A 714 -227.85 -26.77 -39.67
N ASP A 715 -226.77 -26.79 -38.87
CA ASP A 715 -226.12 -25.56 -38.42
C ASP A 715 -224.59 -25.68 -38.22
N LYS A 716 -223.72 -25.76 -39.22
CA LYS A 716 -223.82 -26.04 -40.68
C LYS A 716 -224.90 -25.34 -41.52
N HIS A 717 -225.23 -24.08 -41.24
CA HIS A 717 -225.89 -23.23 -42.24
C HIS A 717 -225.60 -21.75 -42.07
N CYS A 718 -225.63 -21.21 -40.84
CA CYS A 718 -225.74 -19.77 -40.66
C CYS A 718 -224.39 -19.02 -40.62
N GLN A 719 -223.49 -19.38 -39.71
CA GLN A 719 -222.42 -18.46 -39.25
C GLN A 719 -221.01 -18.68 -39.84
N THR A 720 -220.75 -19.80 -40.50
CA THR A 720 -219.72 -19.92 -41.55
C THR A 720 -220.37 -19.73 -42.93
N THR A 721 -221.27 -18.74 -43.06
CA THR A 721 -221.02 -17.44 -43.73
C THR A 721 -220.27 -17.55 -45.07
N ALA A 722 -220.68 -16.89 -46.15
CA ALA A 722 -220.79 -15.42 -46.25
C ALA A 722 -219.50 -14.65 -45.84
N GLN A 723 -218.44 -15.41 -45.60
CA GLN A 723 -217.02 -15.05 -45.52
C GLN A 723 -216.28 -15.96 -46.52
N GLN A 724 -216.65 -17.25 -46.57
CA GLN A 724 -216.73 -17.93 -47.86
C GLN A 724 -217.58 -17.09 -48.82
N LEU A 725 -217.13 -17.04 -50.07
CA LEU A 725 -217.89 -16.54 -51.23
C LEU A 725 -218.21 -15.04 -51.25
N VAL A 726 -217.76 -14.28 -50.24
CA VAL A 726 -217.00 -13.03 -50.52
C VAL A 726 -215.84 -13.34 -51.48
N GLU A 727 -215.34 -14.59 -51.44
CA GLU A 727 -214.37 -15.22 -52.35
C GLU A 727 -214.94 -15.85 -53.66
N LEU A 728 -216.23 -15.66 -53.96
CA LEU A 728 -216.73 -15.49 -55.33
C LEU A 728 -217.43 -14.12 -55.36
N LEU A 729 -216.71 -13.14 -54.87
CA LEU A 729 -215.87 -12.25 -55.67
C LEU A 729 -216.77 -11.48 -56.66
N ASN A 730 -216.72 -10.15 -56.73
CA ASN A 730 -215.48 -9.38 -56.93
C ASN A 730 -214.63 -9.87 -58.14
N LYS A 731 -215.12 -10.89 -58.86
CA LYS A 731 -214.68 -11.45 -60.14
C LYS A 731 -215.72 -11.18 -61.21
N GLN A 732 -216.93 -10.69 -60.85
CA GLN A 732 -218.03 -10.40 -61.77
C GLN A 732 -218.79 -9.11 -61.38
N ASN A 733 -218.20 -7.90 -61.21
CA ASN A 733 -216.86 -7.26 -61.28
C ASN A 733 -215.86 -7.55 -62.44
N ASN A 734 -215.88 -8.71 -63.09
CA ASN A 734 -215.59 -8.95 -64.50
C ASN A 734 -216.86 -9.52 -65.19
N LEU A 735 -217.90 -8.68 -65.25
CA LEU A 735 -219.13 -8.64 -66.06
C LEU A 735 -219.89 -7.32 -65.77
N TYR A 736 -219.33 -6.10 -65.53
CA TYR A 736 -218.12 -5.35 -65.99
C TYR A 736 -218.14 -4.83 -67.42
N LYS A 737 -218.26 -3.51 -67.57
CA LYS A 737 -217.80 -2.71 -68.73
C LYS A 737 -218.45 -3.04 -70.09
N GLU A 738 -219.08 -4.20 -70.23
CA GLU A 738 -220.45 -4.28 -70.65
C GLU A 738 -221.38 -3.88 -69.48
N ARG A 739 -222.43 -3.08 -69.69
CA ARG A 739 -222.76 -2.29 -70.88
C ARG A 739 -223.54 -1.05 -70.38
N GLN A 740 -223.00 0.16 -70.21
CA GLN A 740 -221.69 0.78 -70.57
C GLN A 740 -221.42 0.89 -72.09
N ALA A 741 -222.01 0.00 -72.89
CA ALA A 741 -222.12 0.09 -74.34
C ALA A 741 -223.58 -0.20 -74.80
N LEU A 742 -224.53 0.21 -73.95
CA LEU A 742 -225.91 0.66 -74.17
C LEU A 742 -226.35 1.34 -72.85
N LYS A 743 -225.59 2.32 -72.29
CA LYS A 743 -224.96 3.51 -72.93
C LYS A 743 -226.06 4.45 -73.43
N GLU A 744 -226.09 5.74 -73.08
CA GLU A 744 -225.45 6.90 -73.77
C GLU A 744 -225.67 6.96 -75.31
N GLU A 745 -226.34 5.98 -75.89
CA GLU A 745 -227.21 6.15 -77.03
C GLU A 745 -228.60 6.56 -76.52
N VAL A 746 -229.21 7.54 -77.21
CA VAL A 746 -230.66 7.53 -77.45
C VAL A 746 -231.53 7.54 -76.17
N ASP A 747 -231.35 8.39 -75.16
CA ASP A 747 -230.50 9.58 -74.87
C ASP A 747 -230.30 10.62 -76.00
N PHE A 748 -231.21 10.59 -76.96
CA PHE A 748 -231.32 11.45 -78.12
C PHE A 748 -232.74 11.25 -78.66
N LEU A 749 -233.28 12.27 -79.31
CA LEU A 749 -234.35 12.11 -80.30
C LEU A 749 -235.59 11.34 -79.74
N ARG A 750 -236.13 11.63 -78.54
CA ARG A 750 -236.29 12.94 -77.87
C ARG A 750 -236.77 14.05 -78.83
N THR A 751 -237.42 13.61 -79.92
CA THR A 751 -238.00 14.33 -81.06
C THR A 751 -239.11 13.43 -81.68
N GLN A 752 -240.02 12.80 -80.92
CA GLN A 752 -241.02 13.42 -80.04
C GLN A 752 -240.82 14.93 -79.84
N LEU A 753 -241.43 15.81 -80.64
CA LEU A 753 -242.71 15.68 -81.37
C LEU A 753 -243.91 15.35 -80.46
N PRO A 754 -245.12 15.87 -80.75
CA PRO A 754 -245.91 16.48 -79.67
C PRO A 754 -247.28 15.84 -79.41
N HIS A 755 -247.83 16.11 -78.21
CA HIS A 755 -249.26 15.96 -77.95
C HIS A 755 -249.71 16.87 -76.79
N GLU A 756 -250.46 17.95 -77.08
CA GLU A 756 -251.48 18.55 -76.20
C GLU A 756 -252.31 19.67 -76.89
N SER A 757 -253.63 19.58 -76.78
CA SER A 757 -254.61 20.67 -76.56
C SER A 757 -254.64 21.94 -77.45
N GLN A 758 -255.17 21.88 -78.70
CA GLN A 758 -255.88 23.03 -79.34
C GLN A 758 -256.72 22.65 -80.59
N LEU A 759 -257.33 23.65 -81.26
CA LEU A 759 -257.97 23.56 -82.61
C LEU A 759 -256.90 23.36 -83.71
N VAL A 760 -257.16 22.94 -84.95
CA VAL A 760 -258.40 22.77 -85.75
C VAL A 760 -258.39 21.41 -86.48
N CYS A 761 -259.56 20.75 -86.54
CA CYS A 761 -259.83 19.44 -87.16
C CYS A 761 -259.14 18.23 -86.50
#